data_AF-T0RNT9-F1
#
_entry.id   AF-T0RNT9-F1
#
_cell.length_a   1.000
_cell.length_b   1.000
_cell.length_c   1.000
_cell.angle_alpha   90.00
_cell.angle_beta   90.00
_cell.angle_gamma   90.00
#
_symmetry.space_group_name_H-M   'P 1'
#
loop_
_entity.id
_entity.type
_entity.pdbx_description
1 polymer ?
#
loop_
_entity_poly.entity_id
_entity_poly.type
_entity_poly.pdbx_seq_one_letter_code
_entity_poly.pdbx_strand_id
1 'polypeptide(L)'
;MASGLAALREVTGDSVSDEKLNALLKEAGGDVNVAVQLYLDQSADQADETMGVDETMGVDEPSHDTSGDSDDDMGVAAPTSTADVPPPAPIAASIAALKDLLDGAATEAEMATLLAEAKGDVETAVNLFFNKAPAPAVEESPPIHLVNGEYEVEITDGKMQWTIGNVLGRVVVQDVVPGGSAHRAHIQKSDVLIECSEHPIKEANCHGIITRLSKEVVAVPVRLRFRRSEHGEETQKRTPTKIVPGSSLFPKATTPEKPAVAVTYGLQVLESALASMREMIPNADERSDRLLLYFLWSDGNVALAIDRYFQPQSALPDFDGVLGHDLFPVDGALPPLTWPMYDATFPTGPMGITVENIHERTVVVNVKENTSAARANVHMDSWLVAINGDCVTQLTHKETLQLIQTLPRPLVLSFCCPPGTWLPELKKQLARNVRVPQTHTVAGRAERIERHEIFVPEEDRVSFKRFERKLLQVLQYFPNAACVMLHKELSKQGTATSDDVDIKAVDDAGHELLAEWASGTSPLVGAACPARAFLLNGFASLESHPDKGEFVVLQTLSCMRHLALLCGDTAAESESPVGHAKWLLLQIALNVFEAAAVIEKSTTWDVVVESLVAIAKALPDHVFVRTIPALVARLSLYSSPSSRIVTLALLPIVYERVTGDLTVQLRGMFDRLLQDEAPLVRRAGAHILPELALHLGPRTMPWTLQMLEKTVGDPSDLVRLYGVKAIAGIGAALPHIMGEEASLHMTRLQLVPLINALVSDSDWQVRLQIVTSMPDLVSAMGPALAEVMLDHFLGLVKDVNMEVRVNCAKVGFAVALALVVLADADIDAAFLKVTASILPALFTLAKDPCVSVRRAVATSVGDGVDLLGKARGEALVSLISQLMNDKDLLVRQSVVEALASHCESLSDDVTSILVSSLETLAKGAVWRTRLLAVESIDAWARSGSPSQAMLQYIPGICLSLLTDPVCDVRLAAASALSSVAKLCGPDWVATSALVTLRQLLEAGTTQQQLTGLFTLSLLLREKLLSRVQVDACIGRVLEMARVSTTLNVRGKAWQVLLLVVGSHAEALRTAVVDAILLEKDVDVRKDILAVSAALDTA
;
A
#
# COMPACT_ATOMS: atom_id res chain seq x y z
N MET A 1 16.64 46.56 3.63
CA MET A 1 15.40 46.74 4.43
C MET A 1 14.15 46.47 3.60
N ALA A 2 13.38 47.46 3.12
CA ALA A 2 12.06 47.22 2.50
C ALA A 2 12.03 46.16 1.37
N SER A 3 12.99 46.19 0.44
CA SER A 3 13.13 45.17 -0.62
C SER A 3 13.47 43.76 -0.11
N GLY A 4 14.20 43.65 1.01
CA GLY A 4 14.54 42.37 1.62
C GLY A 4 13.39 41.79 2.43
N LEU A 5 12.58 42.65 3.07
CA LEU A 5 11.40 42.24 3.84
C LEU A 5 10.35 41.59 2.91
N ALA A 6 10.14 42.17 1.72
CA ALA A 6 9.28 41.59 0.70
C ALA A 6 9.75 40.19 0.25
N ALA A 7 11.06 40.01 0.04
CA ALA A 7 11.64 38.72 -0.35
C ALA A 7 11.58 37.66 0.77
N LEU A 8 11.73 38.05 2.04
CA LEU A 8 11.51 37.13 3.16
C LEU A 8 10.05 36.71 3.31
N ARG A 9 9.09 37.62 3.19
CA ARG A 9 7.65 37.27 3.22
C ARG A 9 7.28 36.24 2.15
N GLU A 10 7.91 36.29 0.98
CA GLU A 10 7.70 35.31 -0.09
C GLU A 10 8.14 33.88 0.30
N VAL A 11 9.06 33.75 1.27
CA VAL A 11 9.55 32.47 1.80
C VAL A 11 8.88 32.07 3.12
N THR A 12 8.63 33.02 4.03
CA THR A 12 8.05 32.74 5.36
C THR A 12 6.53 32.77 5.41
N GLY A 13 5.88 33.32 4.38
CA GLY A 13 4.44 33.56 4.34
C GLY A 13 3.96 34.73 5.22
N ASP A 14 2.69 35.10 5.05
CA ASP A 14 2.05 36.25 5.71
C ASP A 14 1.75 36.07 7.22
N SER A 15 2.07 34.91 7.80
CA SER A 15 1.83 34.59 9.22
C SER A 15 2.88 35.18 10.17
N VAL A 16 4.06 35.56 9.66
CA VAL A 16 5.16 36.12 10.46
C VAL A 16 5.11 37.65 10.43
N SER A 17 5.18 38.29 11.61
CA SER A 17 5.09 39.75 11.70
C SER A 17 6.32 40.46 11.12
N ASP A 18 6.11 41.63 10.51
CA ASP A 18 7.18 42.45 9.94
C ASP A 18 8.23 42.86 10.97
N GLU A 19 7.89 42.93 12.26
CA GLU A 19 8.85 43.20 13.33
C GLU A 19 9.84 42.04 13.50
N LYS A 20 9.36 40.78 13.45
CA LYS A 20 10.23 39.60 13.45
C LYS A 20 11.07 39.49 12.17
N LEU A 21 10.47 39.71 11.01
CA LEU A 21 11.20 39.65 9.73
C LEU A 21 12.25 40.77 9.61
N ASN A 22 11.97 41.98 10.12
CA ASN A 22 12.99 43.04 10.22
C ASN A 22 14.07 42.73 11.27
N ALA A 23 13.74 42.05 12.37
CA ALA A 23 14.73 41.61 13.35
C ALA A 23 15.72 40.61 12.73
N LEU A 24 15.20 39.57 12.06
CA LEU A 24 16.00 38.58 11.32
C LEU A 24 16.86 39.22 10.22
N LEU A 25 16.30 40.15 9.43
CA LEU A 25 17.08 40.93 8.46
C LEU A 25 18.20 41.76 9.08
N LYS A 26 17.97 42.30 10.28
CA LYS A 26 18.94 43.14 10.97
C LYS A 26 20.04 42.30 11.63
N GLU A 27 19.70 41.12 12.15
CA GLU A 27 20.61 40.10 12.65
C GLU A 27 21.50 39.55 11.53
N ALA A 28 20.91 39.25 10.37
CA ALA A 28 21.59 38.86 9.13
C ALA A 28 22.35 40.00 8.41
N GLY A 29 22.52 41.18 9.03
CA GLY A 29 23.25 42.31 8.45
C GLY A 29 22.64 42.92 7.18
N GLY A 30 21.40 42.55 6.84
CA GLY A 30 20.67 42.98 5.65
C GLY A 30 20.66 41.96 4.50
N ASP A 31 21.32 40.80 4.64
CA ASP A 31 21.26 39.71 3.64
C ASP A 31 20.00 38.86 3.85
N VAL A 32 19.22 38.70 2.77
CA VAL A 32 17.94 37.97 2.78
C VAL A 32 18.17 36.47 2.94
N ASN A 33 19.20 35.90 2.31
CA ASN A 33 19.42 34.45 2.31
C ASN A 33 19.83 33.96 3.71
N VAL A 34 20.69 34.73 4.38
CA VAL A 34 21.10 34.44 5.77
C VAL A 34 19.92 34.58 6.73
N ALA A 35 19.06 35.59 6.55
CA ALA A 35 17.86 35.76 7.36
C ALA A 35 16.82 34.64 7.15
N VAL A 36 16.68 34.12 5.93
CA VAL A 36 15.84 32.93 5.65
C VAL A 36 16.41 31.70 6.35
N GLN A 37 17.72 31.51 6.32
CA GLN A 37 18.34 30.36 6.98
C GLN A 37 18.20 30.42 8.51
N LEU A 38 18.46 31.58 9.12
CA LEU A 38 18.20 31.81 10.55
C LEU A 38 16.73 31.56 10.94
N TYR A 39 15.78 31.95 10.09
CA TYR A 39 14.36 31.66 10.32
C TYR A 39 14.05 30.15 10.30
N LEU A 40 14.62 29.41 9.35
CA LEU A 40 14.43 27.96 9.24
C LEU A 40 15.07 27.22 10.41
N ASP A 41 16.30 27.58 10.78
CA ASP A 41 17.01 26.98 11.91
C ASP A 41 16.26 27.24 13.24
N GLN A 42 15.83 28.47 13.49
CA GLN A 42 15.00 28.81 14.67
C GLN A 42 13.61 28.13 14.66
N SER A 43 13.08 27.78 13.49
CA SER A 43 11.82 27.04 13.37
C SER A 43 11.99 25.53 13.57
N ALA A 44 13.18 24.99 13.30
CA ALA A 44 13.53 23.61 13.60
C ALA A 44 13.70 23.39 15.12
N ASP A 45 14.41 24.27 15.82
CA ASP A 45 14.58 24.18 17.28
C ASP A 45 13.23 24.22 18.04
N GLN A 46 12.25 25.00 17.55
CA GLN A 46 10.89 25.03 18.14
C GLN A 46 10.04 23.78 17.85
N ALA A 47 10.43 22.94 16.89
CA ALA A 47 9.76 21.66 16.66
C ALA A 47 10.24 20.59 17.66
N ASP A 48 11.54 20.55 17.98
CA ASP A 48 12.12 19.56 18.91
C ASP A 48 11.71 19.80 20.38
N GLU A 49 11.47 21.05 20.80
CA GLU A 49 10.98 21.33 22.17
C GLU A 49 9.52 20.89 22.43
N THR A 50 8.73 20.54 21.40
CA THR A 50 7.32 20.11 21.57
C THR A 50 7.11 18.60 21.76
N MET A 51 8.19 17.80 21.81
CA MET A 51 8.11 16.33 21.92
C MET A 51 8.53 15.79 23.32
N GLY A 52 8.47 16.61 24.37
CA GLY A 52 8.84 16.23 25.73
C GLY A 52 7.83 16.60 26.83
N VAL A 53 7.35 15.56 27.54
CA VAL A 53 6.68 15.59 28.86
C VAL A 53 5.19 15.97 28.93
N ASP A 54 4.34 14.97 29.12
CA ASP A 54 3.63 14.66 30.39
C ASP A 54 3.14 13.20 30.30
N GLU A 55 2.81 12.42 31.35
CA GLU A 55 2.43 12.67 32.75
C GLU A 55 3.27 11.71 33.68
N THR A 56 3.42 11.80 35.00
CA THR A 56 2.43 12.08 36.08
C THR A 56 3.09 12.46 37.43
N MET A 57 2.51 13.45 38.12
CA MET A 57 2.09 13.47 39.55
C MET A 57 3.04 13.00 40.68
N GLY A 58 3.37 13.88 41.65
CA GLY A 58 4.00 13.43 42.92
C GLY A 58 4.50 14.46 43.96
N VAL A 59 3.62 15.37 44.43
CA VAL A 59 3.50 15.95 45.80
C VAL A 59 4.71 15.96 46.79
N ASP A 60 4.85 17.12 47.48
CA ASP A 60 5.56 17.47 48.73
C ASP A 60 7.01 18.03 48.73
N GLU A 61 7.08 19.31 49.16
CA GLU A 61 8.19 20.10 49.73
C GLU A 61 8.64 19.58 51.13
N PRO A 62 9.61 20.21 51.85
CA PRO A 62 10.87 20.88 51.43
C PRO A 62 12.08 20.48 52.33
N SER A 63 13.31 20.96 52.04
CA SER A 63 14.20 21.60 53.07
C SER A 63 15.60 22.05 52.56
N HIS A 64 15.92 23.32 52.84
CA HIS A 64 17.20 23.90 53.33
C HIS A 64 18.57 23.42 52.78
N ASP A 65 19.35 24.27 52.09
CA ASP A 65 20.38 25.24 52.62
C ASP A 65 21.81 24.64 52.56
N THR A 66 22.98 25.30 52.46
CA THR A 66 23.53 26.68 52.25
C THR A 66 25.07 26.51 52.08
N SER A 67 25.93 27.40 51.56
CA SER A 67 25.88 28.71 50.87
C SER A 67 27.33 29.08 50.42
N GLY A 68 27.50 30.02 49.48
CA GLY A 68 28.81 30.60 49.13
C GLY A 68 28.89 30.94 47.63
N ASP A 69 28.45 32.13 47.23
CA ASP A 69 29.27 33.37 47.07
C ASP A 69 29.77 33.49 45.61
N SER A 70 29.37 34.51 44.83
CA SER A 70 29.56 35.98 44.99
C SER A 70 31.06 36.36 44.84
N ASP A 71 31.47 37.39 44.08
CA ASP A 71 30.73 38.34 43.24
C ASP A 71 31.70 39.02 42.22
N ASP A 72 31.18 39.98 41.44
CA ASP A 72 31.88 41.10 40.76
C ASP A 72 32.74 40.89 39.48
N ASP A 73 32.81 41.82 38.51
CA ASP A 73 31.82 42.81 38.00
C ASP A 73 32.31 43.43 36.65
N MET A 74 31.40 44.11 35.92
CA MET A 74 31.59 45.21 34.95
C MET A 74 32.37 45.10 33.62
N GLY A 75 31.73 45.64 32.58
CA GLY A 75 32.36 46.64 31.68
C GLY A 75 32.61 46.23 30.21
N VAL A 76 31.60 46.04 29.34
CA VAL A 76 30.80 47.07 28.61
C VAL A 76 31.49 47.72 27.38
N ALA A 77 30.76 47.66 26.25
CA ALA A 77 30.78 48.49 25.03
C ALA A 77 31.78 48.20 23.88
N ALA A 78 31.17 47.94 22.72
CA ALA A 78 31.73 48.07 21.37
C ALA A 78 31.10 49.33 20.67
N PRO A 79 31.04 49.43 19.33
CA PRO A 79 32.11 49.99 18.49
C PRO A 79 31.63 51.16 17.59
N THR A 80 32.54 51.79 16.82
CA THR A 80 32.31 52.50 15.53
C THR A 80 33.69 52.99 15.02
N SER A 81 34.14 52.68 13.78
CA SER A 81 33.91 53.42 12.52
C SER A 81 34.29 54.92 12.61
N THR A 82 35.11 55.54 11.75
CA THR A 82 35.55 55.25 10.37
C THR A 82 36.90 55.90 10.05
N ALA A 83 37.58 55.42 9.00
CA ALA A 83 38.47 56.14 8.07
C ALA A 83 39.44 57.22 8.60
N ASP A 84 40.76 56.93 8.53
CA ASP A 84 41.67 57.69 7.64
C ASP A 84 43.02 56.95 7.45
N VAL A 85 43.71 57.21 6.34
CA VAL A 85 44.97 56.52 5.96
C VAL A 85 46.21 57.37 6.34
N PRO A 86 47.15 56.85 7.16
CA PRO A 86 48.48 57.45 7.36
C PRO A 86 49.55 56.86 6.41
N PRO A 87 50.73 57.49 6.28
CA PRO A 87 51.70 57.24 5.20
C PRO A 87 52.49 55.93 5.36
N PRO A 88 53.17 55.43 4.29
CA PRO A 88 53.89 54.16 4.33
C PRO A 88 55.02 54.18 5.37
N ALA A 89 55.08 53.12 6.18
CA ALA A 89 56.19 52.86 7.09
C ALA A 89 57.50 52.71 6.29
N PRO A 90 58.66 53.10 6.88
CA PRO A 90 59.93 53.06 6.16
C PRO A 90 60.30 51.62 5.77
N ILE A 91 60.73 51.45 4.52
CA ILE A 91 60.96 50.18 3.80
C ILE A 91 61.76 49.15 4.62
N ALA A 92 62.66 49.58 5.50
CA ALA A 92 63.43 48.72 6.39
C ALA A 92 62.58 47.86 7.36
N ALA A 93 61.43 48.36 7.83
CA ALA A 93 60.56 47.62 8.74
C ALA A 93 59.84 46.46 8.03
N SER A 94 59.33 46.70 6.81
CA SER A 94 58.69 45.66 5.99
C SER A 94 59.70 44.60 5.53
N ILE A 95 60.95 44.98 5.24
CA ILE A 95 62.02 44.01 4.93
C ILE A 95 62.32 43.11 6.14
N ALA A 96 62.34 43.63 7.36
CA ALA A 96 62.53 42.81 8.55
C ALA A 96 61.38 41.80 8.76
N ALA A 97 60.13 42.23 8.55
CA ALA A 97 58.97 41.34 8.60
C ALA A 97 58.99 40.26 7.49
N LEU A 98 59.40 40.61 6.27
CA LEU A 98 59.60 39.63 5.18
C LEU A 98 60.69 38.62 5.51
N LYS A 99 61.77 39.07 6.17
CA LYS A 99 62.94 38.25 6.51
C LYS A 99 62.63 37.17 7.55
N ASP A 100 61.78 37.49 8.53
CA ASP A 100 61.23 36.51 9.49
C ASP A 100 60.27 35.53 8.78
N LEU A 101 59.35 36.03 7.93
CA LEU A 101 58.35 35.19 7.27
C LEU A 101 58.91 34.28 6.16
N LEU A 102 60.03 34.65 5.55
CA LEU A 102 60.74 33.86 4.54
C LEU A 102 61.91 33.04 5.13
N ASP A 103 62.14 33.10 6.45
CA ASP A 103 63.16 32.35 7.20
C ASP A 103 64.56 32.35 6.52
N GLY A 104 64.97 33.52 6.03
CA GLY A 104 66.25 33.72 5.34
C GLY A 104 66.35 33.21 3.89
N ALA A 105 65.26 32.73 3.27
CA ALA A 105 65.26 32.18 1.91
C ALA A 105 65.47 33.22 0.77
N ALA A 106 65.45 34.52 1.07
CA ALA A 106 65.67 35.61 0.12
C ALA A 106 66.67 36.65 0.66
N THR A 107 67.47 37.26 -0.21
CA THR A 107 68.39 38.34 0.18
C THR A 107 67.67 39.66 0.43
N GLU A 108 68.24 40.58 1.22
CA GLU A 108 67.60 41.88 1.50
C GLU A 108 67.33 42.73 0.24
N ALA A 109 68.11 42.55 -0.82
CA ALA A 109 67.86 43.18 -2.12
C ALA A 109 66.67 42.57 -2.88
N GLU A 110 66.46 41.26 -2.76
CA GLU A 110 65.29 40.56 -3.34
C GLU A 110 64.02 40.88 -2.55
N MET A 111 64.09 40.91 -1.22
CA MET A 111 62.96 41.32 -0.38
C MET A 111 62.57 42.79 -0.63
N ALA A 112 63.54 43.69 -0.83
CA ALA A 112 63.28 45.07 -1.21
C ALA A 112 62.61 45.21 -2.59
N THR A 113 62.97 44.36 -3.56
CA THR A 113 62.37 44.39 -4.90
C THR A 113 60.99 43.73 -4.95
N LEU A 114 60.76 42.65 -4.20
CA LEU A 114 59.43 42.04 -4.01
C LEU A 114 58.47 42.99 -3.29
N LEU A 115 58.92 43.69 -2.25
CA LEU A 115 58.13 44.73 -1.60
C LEU A 115 57.86 45.93 -2.52
N ALA A 116 58.76 46.27 -3.45
CA ALA A 116 58.49 47.29 -4.46
C ALA A 116 57.44 46.81 -5.50
N GLU A 117 57.51 45.55 -5.93
CA GLU A 117 56.53 44.90 -6.83
C GLU A 117 55.15 44.82 -6.16
N ALA A 118 55.09 44.48 -4.86
CA ALA A 118 53.90 44.43 -4.01
C ALA A 118 53.47 45.78 -3.41
N LYS A 119 54.14 46.89 -3.76
CA LYS A 119 53.85 48.26 -3.27
C LYS A 119 53.86 48.42 -1.73
N GLY A 120 54.66 47.63 -1.04
CA GLY A 120 54.88 47.69 0.41
C GLY A 120 54.06 46.71 1.25
N ASP A 121 53.16 45.94 0.63
CA ASP A 121 52.46 44.85 1.31
C ASP A 121 53.34 43.59 1.42
N VAL A 122 53.36 43.03 2.63
CA VAL A 122 54.20 41.89 3.02
C VAL A 122 53.58 40.57 2.56
N GLU A 123 52.26 40.42 2.66
CA GLU A 123 51.60 39.14 2.41
C GLU A 123 51.51 38.83 0.91
N THR A 124 51.27 39.83 0.07
CA THR A 124 51.42 39.66 -1.39
C THR A 124 52.87 39.48 -1.83
N ALA A 125 53.87 40.10 -1.17
CA ALA A 125 55.29 39.88 -1.48
C ALA A 125 55.73 38.43 -1.17
N VAL A 126 55.28 37.84 -0.05
CA VAL A 126 55.49 36.43 0.28
C VAL A 126 54.84 35.50 -0.76
N ASN A 127 53.59 35.78 -1.15
CA ASN A 127 52.92 35.02 -2.20
C ASN A 127 53.60 35.16 -3.58
N LEU A 128 54.14 36.33 -3.92
CA LEU A 128 54.92 36.53 -5.15
C LEU A 128 56.24 35.78 -5.13
N PHE A 129 56.91 35.66 -3.98
CA PHE A 129 58.13 34.86 -3.82
C PHE A 129 57.86 33.37 -4.10
N PHE A 130 56.89 32.77 -3.41
CA PHE A 130 56.61 31.33 -3.55
C PHE A 130 55.97 30.94 -4.89
N ASN A 131 55.32 31.87 -5.60
CA ASN A 131 54.75 31.60 -6.93
C ASN A 131 55.73 31.87 -8.10
N LYS A 132 56.95 32.39 -7.86
CA LYS A 132 57.96 32.66 -8.90
C LYS A 132 58.76 31.38 -9.24
N ALA A 133 58.08 30.36 -9.76
CA ALA A 133 58.74 29.13 -10.21
C ALA A 133 59.71 29.42 -11.38
N PRO A 134 61.02 29.13 -11.27
CA PRO A 134 61.88 29.04 -12.43
C PRO A 134 61.52 27.80 -13.24
N ALA A 135 61.55 27.91 -14.57
CA ALA A 135 61.32 26.77 -15.45
C ALA A 135 62.36 25.66 -15.17
N PRO A 136 61.96 24.38 -15.04
CA PRO A 136 62.89 23.30 -14.77
C PRO A 136 63.83 23.11 -15.97
N ALA A 137 65.13 23.24 -15.71
CA ALA A 137 66.15 22.75 -16.62
C ALA A 137 66.07 21.22 -16.69
N VAL A 138 66.25 20.68 -17.90
CA VAL A 138 66.29 19.23 -18.12
C VAL A 138 67.65 18.70 -17.68
N GLU A 139 67.69 17.98 -16.57
CA GLU A 139 68.78 17.04 -16.27
C GLU A 139 68.26 15.62 -16.52
N GLU A 140 68.74 14.99 -17.60
CA GLU A 140 68.45 13.59 -17.91
C GLU A 140 69.25 12.65 -17.00
N SER A 141 68.60 12.04 -16.02
CA SER A 141 69.08 10.79 -15.40
C SER A 141 68.75 9.59 -16.32
N PRO A 142 69.62 8.55 -16.36
CA PRO A 142 69.53 7.51 -17.38
C PRO A 142 68.27 6.65 -17.24
N PRO A 143 67.72 6.13 -18.37
CA PRO A 143 66.47 5.39 -18.37
C PRO A 143 66.57 4.05 -17.63
N ILE A 144 65.52 3.71 -16.87
CA ILE A 144 65.37 2.39 -16.26
C ILE A 144 65.20 1.33 -17.35
N HIS A 145 66.02 0.28 -17.30
CA HIS A 145 65.82 -0.93 -18.09
C HIS A 145 64.66 -1.75 -17.52
N LEU A 146 63.50 -1.73 -18.19
CA LEU A 146 62.42 -2.68 -17.90
C LEU A 146 62.74 -4.05 -18.50
N VAL A 147 62.45 -5.11 -17.74
CA VAL A 147 62.51 -6.51 -18.19
C VAL A 147 61.13 -7.11 -18.01
N ASN A 148 60.46 -7.47 -19.12
CA ASN A 148 59.09 -7.99 -19.14
C ASN A 148 58.05 -7.07 -18.44
N GLY A 149 58.19 -5.76 -18.58
CA GLY A 149 57.33 -4.77 -17.91
C GLY A 149 57.57 -4.64 -16.40
N GLU A 150 58.60 -5.30 -15.86
CA GLU A 150 59.02 -5.15 -14.46
C GLU A 150 60.33 -4.39 -14.35
N TYR A 151 60.50 -3.70 -13.22
CA TYR A 151 61.75 -3.08 -12.82
C TYR A 151 61.90 -3.12 -11.30
N GLU A 152 63.15 -3.10 -10.83
CA GLU A 152 63.50 -3.13 -9.41
C GLU A 152 64.29 -1.87 -9.05
N VAL A 153 64.00 -1.29 -7.89
CA VAL A 153 64.73 -0.12 -7.37
C VAL A 153 65.10 -0.34 -5.91
N GLU A 154 66.34 0.01 -5.58
CA GLU A 154 66.86 0.03 -4.22
C GLU A 154 66.88 1.48 -3.72
N ILE A 155 66.01 1.80 -2.75
CA ILE A 155 65.94 3.13 -2.14
C ILE A 155 66.80 3.10 -0.89
N THR A 156 67.88 3.88 -0.88
CA THR A 156 68.91 3.87 0.18
C THR A 156 68.52 4.67 1.41
N ASP A 157 67.81 5.79 1.23
CA ASP A 157 67.57 6.78 2.26
C ASP A 157 66.38 7.73 1.96
N GLY A 158 65.79 8.25 3.04
CA GLY A 158 64.80 9.33 3.02
C GLY A 158 63.34 8.89 3.18
N LYS A 159 62.41 9.86 3.17
CA LYS A 159 60.97 9.58 3.16
C LYS A 159 60.55 9.24 1.73
N MET A 160 59.78 8.16 1.56
CA MET A 160 59.33 7.73 0.24
C MET A 160 58.56 8.84 -0.52
N GLN A 161 57.75 9.63 0.19
CA GLN A 161 56.98 10.77 -0.36
C GLN A 161 56.14 10.37 -1.59
N TRP A 162 55.33 9.33 -1.38
CA TRP A 162 54.37 8.78 -2.32
C TRP A 162 53.06 8.48 -1.60
N THR A 163 52.00 8.23 -2.36
CA THR A 163 50.78 7.60 -1.84
C THR A 163 50.59 6.25 -2.53
N ILE A 164 50.32 5.21 -1.74
CA ILE A 164 50.07 3.85 -2.20
C ILE A 164 48.73 3.38 -1.65
N GLY A 165 47.95 2.68 -2.46
CA GLY A 165 46.63 2.19 -2.09
C GLY A 165 46.39 0.76 -2.54
N ASN A 166 45.39 0.11 -1.93
CA ASN A 166 44.94 -1.20 -2.35
C ASN A 166 43.98 -1.04 -3.53
N VAL A 167 44.33 -1.58 -4.68
CA VAL A 167 43.47 -1.66 -5.87
C VAL A 167 43.40 -3.11 -6.29
N LEU A 168 42.22 -3.73 -6.11
CA LEU A 168 41.94 -5.12 -6.47
C LEU A 168 42.95 -6.13 -5.88
N GLY A 169 43.26 -6.00 -4.59
CA GLY A 169 44.17 -6.91 -3.86
C GLY A 169 45.66 -6.66 -4.12
N ARG A 170 46.01 -5.57 -4.82
CA ARG A 170 47.39 -5.20 -5.20
C ARG A 170 47.74 -3.82 -4.65
N VAL A 171 49.02 -3.63 -4.33
CA VAL A 171 49.55 -2.34 -3.88
C VAL A 171 49.91 -1.51 -5.10
N VAL A 172 49.20 -0.40 -5.33
CA VAL A 172 49.37 0.46 -6.49
C VAL A 172 49.73 1.88 -6.05
N VAL A 173 50.72 2.47 -6.72
CA VAL A 173 51.15 3.85 -6.50
C VAL A 173 50.07 4.80 -7.05
N GLN A 174 49.45 5.58 -6.17
CA GLN A 174 48.36 6.52 -6.50
C GLN A 174 48.89 7.92 -6.82
N ASP A 175 49.98 8.32 -6.19
CA ASP A 175 50.66 9.60 -6.45
C ASP A 175 52.12 9.57 -5.98
N VAL A 176 52.97 10.43 -6.56
CA VAL A 176 54.39 10.53 -6.22
C VAL A 176 54.79 11.99 -6.16
N VAL A 177 55.30 12.45 -5.01
CA VAL A 177 55.66 13.86 -4.81
C VAL A 177 56.96 14.17 -5.57
N PRO A 178 56.98 15.17 -6.47
CA PRO A 178 58.17 15.56 -7.21
C PRO A 178 59.36 15.85 -6.29
N GLY A 179 60.53 15.29 -6.62
CA GLY A 179 61.77 15.44 -5.85
C GLY A 179 61.94 14.52 -4.63
N GLY A 180 60.89 13.81 -4.18
CA GLY A 180 60.96 12.84 -3.08
C GLY A 180 61.69 11.53 -3.43
N SER A 181 61.98 10.67 -2.45
CA SER A 181 62.79 9.45 -2.70
C SER A 181 62.14 8.51 -3.73
N ALA A 182 60.81 8.36 -3.75
CA ALA A 182 60.11 7.57 -4.79
C ALA A 182 60.19 8.22 -6.18
N HIS A 183 60.18 9.55 -6.26
CA HIS A 183 60.35 10.28 -7.53
C HIS A 183 61.77 10.13 -8.08
N ARG A 184 62.79 10.24 -7.21
CA ARG A 184 64.20 10.02 -7.58
C ARG A 184 64.48 8.56 -7.96
N ALA A 185 63.69 7.63 -7.44
CA ALA A 185 63.64 6.22 -7.84
C ALA A 185 62.89 5.98 -9.18
N HIS A 186 62.42 7.04 -9.87
CA HIS A 186 61.60 6.97 -11.09
C HIS A 186 60.33 6.10 -10.97
N ILE A 187 59.80 5.96 -9.75
CA ILE A 187 58.50 5.31 -9.51
C ILE A 187 57.40 6.25 -10.00
N GLN A 188 56.44 5.69 -10.73
CA GLN A 188 55.36 6.44 -11.35
C GLN A 188 54.00 6.06 -10.77
N LYS A 189 53.05 6.98 -10.91
CA LYS A 189 51.63 6.71 -10.68
C LYS A 189 51.17 5.54 -11.55
N SER A 190 50.33 4.68 -10.98
CA SER A 190 49.83 3.42 -11.55
C SER A 190 50.84 2.27 -11.61
N ASP A 191 52.09 2.43 -11.15
CA ASP A 191 52.98 1.28 -10.95
C ASP A 191 52.44 0.35 -9.85
N VAL A 192 52.53 -0.95 -10.10
CA VAL A 192 52.05 -1.99 -9.18
C VAL A 192 53.24 -2.60 -8.45
N LEU A 193 53.32 -2.41 -7.12
CA LEU A 193 54.33 -3.04 -6.28
C LEU A 193 54.01 -4.54 -6.15
N ILE A 194 54.96 -5.39 -6.53
CA ILE A 194 54.82 -6.86 -6.53
C ILE A 194 55.58 -7.50 -5.37
N GLU A 195 56.70 -6.89 -4.97
CA GLU A 195 57.64 -7.45 -4.01
C GLU A 195 58.34 -6.33 -3.23
N CYS A 196 58.54 -6.54 -1.93
CA CYS A 196 59.21 -5.59 -1.04
C CYS A 196 60.22 -6.37 -0.19
N SER A 197 61.51 -6.04 -0.31
CA SER A 197 62.63 -6.72 0.38
C SER A 197 62.51 -8.25 0.35
N GLU A 198 62.45 -8.83 -0.85
CA GLU A 198 62.34 -10.29 -1.11
C GLU A 198 61.04 -10.95 -0.58
N HIS A 199 60.03 -10.16 -0.19
CA HIS A 199 58.72 -10.66 0.23
C HIS A 199 57.64 -10.34 -0.83
N PRO A 200 57.01 -11.36 -1.45
CA PRO A 200 55.98 -11.14 -2.45
C PRO A 200 54.65 -10.66 -1.84
N ILE A 201 54.04 -9.69 -2.52
CA ILE A 201 52.76 -9.09 -2.12
C ILE A 201 51.62 -9.99 -2.57
N LYS A 202 50.69 -10.27 -1.64
CA LYS A 202 49.50 -11.09 -1.82
C LYS A 202 48.30 -10.36 -1.21
N GLU A 203 47.11 -10.70 -1.66
CA GLU A 203 45.86 -10.06 -1.19
C GLU A 203 45.73 -10.07 0.35
N ALA A 204 46.13 -11.17 1.01
CA ALA A 204 46.10 -11.29 2.47
C ALA A 204 47.12 -10.42 3.24
N ASN A 205 48.19 -9.90 2.60
CA ASN A 205 49.22 -9.08 3.27
C ASN A 205 49.24 -7.61 2.79
N CYS A 206 48.51 -7.27 1.73
CA CYS A 206 48.57 -5.95 1.09
C CYS A 206 48.27 -4.77 2.04
N HIS A 207 47.26 -4.89 2.92
CA HIS A 207 46.86 -3.81 3.83
C HIS A 207 47.93 -3.50 4.90
N GLY A 208 48.58 -4.54 5.44
CA GLY A 208 49.70 -4.38 6.36
C GLY A 208 50.92 -3.75 5.70
N ILE A 209 51.23 -4.14 4.46
CA ILE A 209 52.33 -3.57 3.67
C ILE A 209 52.06 -2.10 3.32
N ILE A 210 50.84 -1.74 2.91
CA ILE A 210 50.44 -0.33 2.69
C ILE A 210 50.58 0.49 3.97
N THR A 211 50.05 -0.01 5.09
CA THR A 211 50.09 0.70 6.38
C THR A 211 51.52 0.93 6.87
N ARG A 212 52.44 0.01 6.55
CA ARG A 212 53.87 0.13 6.82
C ARG A 212 54.55 1.11 5.86
N LEU A 213 54.55 0.84 4.55
CA LEU A 213 55.29 1.62 3.53
C LEU A 213 54.76 3.06 3.34
N SER A 214 53.53 3.36 3.75
CA SER A 214 53.00 4.73 3.79
C SER A 214 53.52 5.57 4.96
N LYS A 215 54.10 4.93 5.99
CA LYS A 215 54.63 5.57 7.21
C LYS A 215 56.14 5.38 7.42
N GLU A 216 56.78 4.56 6.59
CA GLU A 216 58.19 4.17 6.73
C GLU A 216 59.13 5.30 6.25
N VAL A 217 60.11 5.62 7.09
CA VAL A 217 61.25 6.49 6.73
C VAL A 217 62.43 5.56 6.47
N VAL A 218 62.97 5.59 5.25
CA VAL A 218 64.06 4.70 4.84
C VAL A 218 65.36 5.15 5.51
N ALA A 219 65.85 4.32 6.42
CA ALA A 219 67.13 4.49 7.13
C ALA A 219 68.13 3.36 6.83
N VAL A 220 67.71 2.34 6.07
CA VAL A 220 68.46 1.18 5.61
C VAL A 220 67.94 0.87 4.20
N PRO A 221 68.77 0.46 3.21
CA PRO A 221 68.31 0.23 1.85
C PRO A 221 67.13 -0.75 1.76
N VAL A 222 66.08 -0.35 1.05
CA VAL A 222 64.88 -1.16 0.78
C VAL A 222 64.78 -1.44 -0.72
N ARG A 223 64.74 -2.71 -1.11
CA ARG A 223 64.45 -3.13 -2.49
C ARG A 223 62.96 -3.25 -2.72
N LEU A 224 62.51 -2.69 -3.83
CA LEU A 224 61.12 -2.66 -4.26
C LEU A 224 61.03 -3.06 -5.73
N ARG A 225 60.16 -4.02 -6.04
CA ARG A 225 59.95 -4.49 -7.41
C ARG A 225 58.55 -4.12 -7.90
N PHE A 226 58.50 -3.44 -9.03
CA PHE A 226 57.27 -2.93 -9.62
C PHE A 226 56.98 -3.57 -10.98
N ARG A 227 55.70 -3.63 -11.35
CA ARG A 227 55.25 -3.84 -12.73
C ARG A 227 54.65 -2.54 -13.26
N ARG A 228 55.10 -2.12 -14.43
CA ARG A 228 54.58 -0.98 -15.20
C ARG A 228 53.88 -1.51 -16.45
N SER A 229 52.66 -1.06 -16.72
CA SER A 229 51.95 -1.36 -17.96
C SER A 229 52.38 -0.41 -19.07
N GLU A 230 52.63 -0.94 -20.27
CA GLU A 230 53.03 -0.17 -21.47
C GLU A 230 51.87 0.61 -22.10
N HIS A 231 51.12 1.37 -21.29
CA HIS A 231 49.97 2.18 -21.73
C HIS A 231 50.13 3.65 -21.32
N GLY A 232 51.32 4.19 -21.57
CA GLY A 232 51.55 5.63 -21.72
C GLY A 232 51.62 5.97 -23.22
N GLU A 233 50.94 7.05 -23.63
CA GLU A 233 50.96 7.61 -25.00
C GLU A 233 50.20 6.87 -26.13
N GLU A 234 48.97 6.43 -25.87
CA GLU A 234 47.90 6.65 -26.85
C GLU A 234 46.78 7.49 -26.23
N THR A 235 46.45 8.62 -26.86
CA THR A 235 45.29 9.46 -26.49
C THR A 235 43.98 8.88 -27.02
N GLN A 236 43.70 7.62 -26.67
CA GLN A 236 42.35 7.11 -26.72
C GLN A 236 41.50 7.91 -25.73
N LYS A 237 40.66 8.80 -26.26
CA LYS A 237 39.58 9.43 -25.52
C LYS A 237 38.66 8.34 -25.00
N ARG A 238 38.92 7.84 -23.77
CA ARG A 238 37.89 7.25 -22.94
C ARG A 238 36.86 8.33 -22.67
N THR A 239 35.86 8.43 -23.55
CA THR A 239 34.62 9.11 -23.23
C THR A 239 34.12 8.51 -21.92
N PRO A 240 33.94 9.29 -20.85
CA PRO A 240 33.23 8.79 -19.69
C PRO A 240 31.85 8.37 -20.19
N THR A 241 31.46 7.12 -19.95
CA THR A 241 30.11 6.63 -20.21
C THR A 241 29.16 7.37 -19.27
N LYS A 242 28.75 8.57 -19.69
CA LYS A 242 27.51 9.18 -19.23
C LYS A 242 26.41 8.16 -19.50
N ILE A 243 25.93 7.54 -18.43
CA ILE A 243 24.64 6.86 -18.44
C ILE A 243 23.64 7.96 -18.76
N VAL A 244 23.14 7.96 -19.99
CA VAL A 244 21.97 8.73 -20.40
C VAL A 244 20.81 7.74 -20.36
N PRO A 245 19.88 7.85 -19.39
CA PRO A 245 18.62 7.11 -19.46
C PRO A 245 17.93 7.48 -20.79
N GLY A 246 17.60 6.49 -21.61
CA GLY A 246 16.97 6.71 -22.91
C GLY A 246 17.90 6.81 -24.13
N SER A 247 19.05 6.13 -24.13
CA SER A 247 19.70 5.78 -25.41
C SER A 247 18.84 4.78 -26.18
N SER A 248 17.91 5.32 -26.99
CA SER A 248 17.05 4.58 -27.92
C SER A 248 17.83 3.46 -28.64
N LEU A 249 17.35 2.22 -28.52
CA LEU A 249 17.82 1.07 -29.30
C LEU A 249 17.54 1.23 -30.81
N PHE A 250 16.68 2.19 -31.19
CA PHE A 250 16.48 2.61 -32.57
C PHE A 250 17.47 3.74 -32.93
N PRO A 251 18.33 3.57 -33.94
CA PRO A 251 19.17 4.66 -34.42
C PRO A 251 18.29 5.79 -34.98
N LYS A 252 18.49 7.02 -34.50
CA LYS A 252 17.99 8.20 -35.21
C LYS A 252 18.60 8.19 -36.61
N ALA A 253 17.75 8.28 -37.63
CA ALA A 253 18.18 8.26 -39.02
C ALA A 253 19.06 9.49 -39.33
N THR A 254 20.37 9.29 -39.38
CA THR A 254 21.34 10.28 -39.85
C THR A 254 22.30 9.65 -40.86
N THR A 255 22.43 10.33 -42.00
CA THR A 255 23.24 10.05 -43.20
C THR A 255 22.96 8.75 -44.00
N PRO A 256 22.90 8.81 -45.36
CA PRO A 256 22.34 7.74 -46.19
C PRO A 256 23.35 6.69 -46.70
N GLU A 257 24.48 6.46 -46.00
CA GLU A 257 25.62 5.70 -46.56
C GLU A 257 26.03 4.42 -45.79
N LYS A 258 25.16 3.88 -44.92
CA LYS A 258 25.28 2.48 -44.45
C LYS A 258 23.94 1.76 -44.58
N PRO A 259 23.92 0.52 -45.14
CA PRO A 259 22.72 -0.31 -45.07
C PRO A 259 22.40 -0.60 -43.61
N ALA A 260 21.14 -0.42 -43.22
CA ALA A 260 20.69 -0.73 -41.87
C ALA A 260 20.96 -2.22 -41.56
N VAL A 261 21.57 -2.48 -40.40
CA VAL A 261 21.77 -3.85 -39.92
C VAL A 261 20.40 -4.51 -39.78
N ALA A 262 20.20 -5.67 -40.41
CA ALA A 262 18.93 -6.38 -40.36
C ALA A 262 18.64 -6.81 -38.91
N VAL A 263 17.66 -6.18 -38.27
CA VAL A 263 17.24 -6.54 -36.91
C VAL A 263 16.57 -7.92 -36.96
N THR A 264 17.10 -8.83 -36.15
CA THR A 264 16.56 -10.19 -35.97
C THR A 264 15.50 -10.19 -34.87
N TYR A 265 14.48 -11.04 -35.03
CA TYR A 265 13.31 -11.13 -34.16
C TYR A 265 12.99 -12.59 -33.82
N GLY A 266 12.29 -12.82 -32.70
CA GLY A 266 11.88 -14.13 -32.22
C GLY A 266 12.78 -14.70 -31.11
N LEU A 267 12.36 -15.85 -30.55
CA LEU A 267 13.03 -16.49 -29.41
C LEU A 267 14.49 -16.89 -29.71
N GLN A 268 14.83 -17.13 -30.97
CA GLN A 268 16.15 -17.50 -31.47
C GLN A 268 17.21 -16.42 -31.21
N VAL A 269 16.79 -15.15 -31.14
CA VAL A 269 17.67 -14.04 -30.75
C VAL A 269 18.15 -14.24 -29.31
N LEU A 270 17.25 -14.67 -28.43
CA LEU A 270 17.52 -14.95 -27.04
C LEU A 270 18.26 -16.29 -26.87
N GLU A 271 17.90 -17.35 -27.62
CA GLU A 271 18.64 -18.62 -27.62
C GLU A 271 20.10 -18.43 -28.08
N SER A 272 20.32 -17.66 -29.15
CA SER A 272 21.67 -17.33 -29.65
C SER A 272 22.47 -16.49 -28.65
N ALA A 273 21.81 -15.59 -27.93
CA ALA A 273 22.44 -14.83 -26.85
C ALA A 273 22.85 -15.74 -25.68
N LEU A 274 21.96 -16.65 -25.25
CA LEU A 274 22.24 -17.64 -24.21
C LEU A 274 23.37 -18.60 -24.61
N ALA A 275 23.43 -19.04 -25.87
CA ALA A 275 24.53 -19.85 -26.38
C ALA A 275 25.87 -19.11 -26.24
N SER A 276 25.94 -17.84 -26.69
CA SER A 276 27.14 -17.01 -26.55
C SER A 276 27.54 -16.76 -25.08
N MET A 277 26.56 -16.60 -24.18
CA MET A 277 26.83 -16.51 -22.73
C MET A 277 27.41 -17.81 -22.16
N ARG A 278 26.89 -18.98 -22.57
CA ARG A 278 27.39 -20.29 -22.13
C ARG A 278 28.82 -20.55 -22.61
N GLU A 279 29.18 -20.15 -23.83
CA GLU A 279 30.56 -20.24 -24.35
C GLU A 279 31.55 -19.41 -23.52
N MET A 280 31.13 -18.23 -23.06
CA MET A 280 31.97 -17.30 -22.28
C MET A 280 31.99 -17.61 -20.77
N ILE A 281 31.07 -18.43 -20.27
CA ILE A 281 30.91 -18.77 -18.85
C ILE A 281 31.04 -20.30 -18.69
N PRO A 282 32.26 -20.85 -18.78
CA PRO A 282 32.49 -22.28 -18.57
C PRO A 282 32.12 -22.69 -17.15
N ASN A 283 31.36 -23.77 -17.01
CA ASN A 283 30.73 -24.24 -15.77
C ASN A 283 29.66 -23.30 -15.19
N ALA A 284 28.96 -22.52 -16.03
CA ALA A 284 27.64 -22.02 -15.64
C ALA A 284 26.74 -23.22 -15.24
N ASP A 285 26.02 -23.09 -14.13
CA ASP A 285 25.16 -24.16 -13.62
C ASP A 285 24.03 -24.43 -14.62
N GLU A 286 24.15 -25.51 -15.38
CA GLU A 286 23.30 -25.85 -16.54
C GLU A 286 21.81 -25.93 -16.21
N ARG A 287 21.47 -26.11 -14.93
CA ARG A 287 20.09 -26.18 -14.42
C ARG A 287 19.52 -24.83 -14.00
N SER A 288 20.35 -23.81 -13.80
CA SER A 288 19.92 -22.49 -13.32
C SER A 288 19.49 -21.57 -14.47
N ASP A 289 18.33 -20.93 -14.38
CA ASP A 289 17.88 -19.93 -15.37
C ASP A 289 18.59 -18.58 -15.23
N ARG A 290 19.65 -18.51 -14.42
CA ARG A 290 20.37 -17.28 -14.07
C ARG A 290 20.90 -16.57 -15.30
N LEU A 291 21.41 -17.28 -16.31
CA LEU A 291 21.86 -16.67 -17.57
C LEU A 291 20.72 -15.94 -18.30
N LEU A 292 19.52 -16.54 -18.32
CA LEU A 292 18.31 -15.97 -18.90
C LEU A 292 17.86 -14.73 -18.13
N LEU A 293 17.81 -14.82 -16.80
CA LEU A 293 17.46 -13.69 -15.96
C LEU A 293 18.47 -12.52 -16.11
N TYR A 294 19.78 -12.78 -16.03
CA TYR A 294 20.80 -11.74 -16.23
C TYR A 294 20.73 -11.12 -17.64
N PHE A 295 20.40 -11.87 -18.68
CA PHE A 295 20.17 -11.34 -20.03
C PHE A 295 18.93 -10.42 -20.07
N LEU A 296 17.82 -10.88 -19.51
CA LEU A 296 16.53 -10.18 -19.45
C LEU A 296 16.57 -8.90 -18.59
N TRP A 297 17.38 -8.88 -17.52
CA TRP A 297 17.63 -7.71 -16.67
C TRP A 297 18.69 -6.76 -17.24
N SER A 298 19.51 -7.21 -18.18
CA SER A 298 20.52 -6.39 -18.88
C SER A 298 20.01 -5.81 -20.20
N ASP A 299 18.69 -5.73 -20.32
CA ASP A 299 17.94 -5.23 -21.48
C ASP A 299 18.42 -5.82 -22.82
N GLY A 300 18.84 -7.09 -22.82
CA GLY A 300 19.29 -7.82 -24.01
C GLY A 300 20.78 -7.65 -24.35
N ASN A 301 21.54 -6.92 -23.53
CA ASN A 301 22.98 -6.73 -23.75
C ASN A 301 23.77 -7.92 -23.18
N VAL A 302 24.24 -8.80 -24.07
CA VAL A 302 25.06 -9.99 -23.74
C VAL A 302 26.31 -9.64 -22.93
N ALA A 303 27.05 -8.59 -23.32
CA ALA A 303 28.28 -8.21 -22.62
C ALA A 303 28.00 -7.73 -21.19
N LEU A 304 26.94 -6.92 -21.00
CA LEU A 304 26.50 -6.48 -19.68
C LEU A 304 25.95 -7.64 -18.84
N ALA A 305 25.27 -8.61 -19.46
CA ALA A 305 24.77 -9.80 -18.78
C ALA A 305 25.90 -10.71 -18.28
N ILE A 306 26.96 -10.90 -19.08
CA ILE A 306 28.17 -11.63 -18.68
C ILE A 306 28.92 -10.88 -17.58
N ASP A 307 29.08 -9.56 -17.71
CA ASP A 307 29.71 -8.72 -16.68
C ASP A 307 28.96 -8.82 -15.35
N ARG A 308 27.64 -8.67 -15.36
CA ARG A 308 26.79 -8.81 -14.15
C ARG A 308 26.78 -10.22 -13.57
N TYR A 309 26.96 -11.26 -14.38
CA TYR A 309 27.06 -12.64 -13.90
C TYR A 309 28.35 -12.87 -13.10
N PHE A 310 29.50 -12.36 -13.61
CA PHE A 310 30.80 -12.51 -12.93
C PHE A 310 31.05 -11.46 -11.84
N GLN A 311 30.57 -10.24 -12.04
CA GLN A 311 30.69 -9.09 -11.16
C GLN A 311 29.28 -8.53 -10.86
N PRO A 312 28.50 -9.20 -9.98
CA PRO A 312 27.17 -8.74 -9.63
C PRO A 312 27.26 -7.44 -8.81
N GLN A 313 27.25 -6.30 -9.51
CA GLN A 313 27.18 -4.95 -8.92
C GLN A 313 25.90 -4.76 -8.11
N SER A 314 24.85 -5.50 -8.48
CA SER A 314 23.65 -5.75 -7.69
C SER A 314 23.30 -7.22 -7.90
N ALA A 315 23.75 -8.10 -7.00
CA ALA A 315 23.20 -9.44 -6.98
C ALA A 315 21.70 -9.32 -6.67
N LEU A 316 20.88 -9.90 -7.54
CA LEU A 316 19.44 -9.91 -7.34
C LEU A 316 19.11 -11.09 -6.42
N PRO A 317 18.25 -10.89 -5.41
CA PRO A 317 17.93 -11.93 -4.46
C PRO A 317 17.23 -13.06 -5.21
N ASP A 318 17.70 -14.26 -4.98
CA ASP A 318 17.25 -15.44 -5.68
C ASP A 318 17.30 -16.61 -4.69
N PHE A 319 16.13 -17.09 -4.31
CA PHE A 319 16.00 -18.22 -3.39
C PHE A 319 16.42 -19.55 -4.05
N ASP A 320 16.77 -19.55 -5.35
CA ASP A 320 17.38 -20.69 -6.04
C ASP A 320 18.71 -21.14 -5.40
N GLY A 321 18.77 -22.40 -4.99
CA GLY A 321 19.96 -23.02 -4.42
C GLY A 321 20.29 -22.61 -2.97
N VAL A 322 19.32 -22.11 -2.19
CA VAL A 322 19.50 -21.92 -0.73
C VAL A 322 19.96 -23.25 -0.10
N LEU A 323 21.19 -23.24 0.42
CA LEU A 323 21.84 -24.44 0.96
C LEU A 323 21.10 -24.98 2.19
N GLY A 324 20.29 -26.00 1.99
CA GLY A 324 19.53 -26.67 3.04
C GLY A 324 18.05 -26.95 2.73
N HIS A 325 17.54 -26.53 1.56
CA HIS A 325 16.14 -26.68 1.13
C HIS A 325 15.46 -28.01 1.56
N ASP A 326 16.15 -29.14 1.41
CA ASP A 326 15.62 -30.49 1.68
C ASP A 326 16.08 -31.10 3.04
N LEU A 327 16.70 -30.32 3.93
CA LEU A 327 17.29 -30.80 5.18
C LEU A 327 16.30 -30.95 6.35
N PHE A 328 14.97 -30.79 6.17
CA PHE A 328 14.02 -30.81 7.30
C PHE A 328 12.70 -31.53 6.99
N PRO A 329 12.33 -32.58 7.75
CA PRO A 329 11.00 -33.15 7.70
C PRO A 329 9.98 -32.24 8.39
N VAL A 330 8.75 -32.24 7.88
CA VAL A 330 7.61 -31.46 8.40
C VAL A 330 7.33 -31.78 9.88
N ASP A 331 7.62 -33.00 10.31
CA ASP A 331 7.35 -33.51 11.67
C ASP A 331 8.12 -32.75 12.77
N GLY A 332 9.14 -31.95 12.44
CA GLY A 332 9.92 -31.19 13.42
C GLY A 332 10.96 -32.01 14.18
N ALA A 333 11.14 -33.28 13.82
CA ALA A 333 12.29 -34.06 14.26
C ALA A 333 13.57 -33.56 13.56
N LEU A 334 14.68 -33.49 14.30
CA LEU A 334 16.01 -33.34 13.69
C LEU A 334 16.28 -34.57 12.80
N PRO A 335 16.48 -34.40 11.48
CA PRO A 335 16.89 -35.52 10.64
C PRO A 335 18.34 -35.91 10.99
N PRO A 336 18.80 -37.11 10.57
CA PRO A 336 20.17 -37.53 10.75
C PRO A 336 21.12 -36.66 9.91
N LEU A 337 21.55 -35.54 10.49
CA LEU A 337 22.57 -34.66 9.92
C LEU A 337 23.88 -35.44 9.77
N THR A 338 24.50 -35.34 8.59
CA THR A 338 25.79 -35.99 8.29
C THR A 338 26.98 -35.26 8.91
N TRP A 339 26.73 -34.17 9.64
CA TRP A 339 27.72 -33.28 10.22
C TRP A 339 27.84 -33.50 11.74
N PRO A 340 29.01 -33.28 12.36
CA PRO A 340 29.18 -33.45 13.80
C PRO A 340 28.25 -32.52 14.59
N MET A 341 27.61 -33.05 15.63
CA MET A 341 26.80 -32.27 16.57
C MET A 341 27.37 -32.34 17.98
N TYR A 342 27.12 -31.31 18.78
CA TYR A 342 27.48 -31.26 20.20
C TYR A 342 26.47 -30.43 21.01
N ASP A 343 26.31 -30.76 22.29
CA ASP A 343 25.46 -30.03 23.22
C ASP A 343 26.28 -29.13 24.14
N ALA A 344 25.77 -27.92 24.42
CA ALA A 344 26.34 -26.98 25.37
C ALA A 344 25.28 -26.54 26.40
N THR A 345 25.56 -26.77 27.68
CA THR A 345 24.62 -26.47 28.78
C THR A 345 24.92 -25.12 29.43
N PHE A 346 23.91 -24.26 29.51
CA PHE A 346 24.00 -22.89 30.03
C PHE A 346 23.18 -22.72 31.31
N PRO A 347 23.82 -22.49 32.47
CA PRO A 347 23.12 -22.11 33.69
C PRO A 347 22.54 -20.69 33.58
N THR A 348 22.00 -20.16 34.69
CA THR A 348 21.57 -18.76 34.78
C THR A 348 22.72 -17.78 34.55
N GLY A 349 22.40 -16.64 33.92
CA GLY A 349 23.36 -15.57 33.63
C GLY A 349 23.77 -15.47 32.15
N PRO A 350 24.68 -14.54 31.81
CA PRO A 350 25.09 -14.28 30.43
C PRO A 350 25.87 -15.46 29.84
N MET A 351 25.49 -15.86 28.63
CA MET A 351 26.08 -17.03 27.96
C MET A 351 27.48 -16.76 27.40
N GLY A 352 27.71 -15.56 26.85
CA GLY A 352 28.99 -15.17 26.24
C GLY A 352 29.16 -15.54 24.76
N ILE A 353 28.07 -15.86 24.07
CA ILE A 353 28.02 -16.13 22.62
C ILE A 353 27.56 -14.87 21.88
N THR A 354 28.14 -14.59 20.72
CA THR A 354 27.56 -13.70 19.71
C THR A 354 27.11 -14.55 18.51
N VAL A 355 25.88 -14.36 18.08
CA VAL A 355 25.28 -15.05 16.93
C VAL A 355 24.87 -14.04 15.85
N GLU A 356 24.85 -14.49 14.60
CA GLU A 356 24.48 -13.72 13.41
C GLU A 356 23.29 -14.39 12.71
N ASN A 357 22.41 -13.59 12.09
CA ASN A 357 21.37 -14.07 11.18
C ASN A 357 22.00 -14.35 9.80
N ILE A 358 22.02 -15.62 9.39
CA ILE A 358 22.52 -16.01 8.06
C ILE A 358 21.43 -16.83 7.37
N HIS A 359 20.62 -16.16 6.54
CA HIS A 359 19.42 -16.75 5.94
C HIS A 359 18.51 -17.38 7.01
N GLU A 360 18.10 -16.60 7.99
CA GLU A 360 17.30 -16.98 9.18
C GLU A 360 17.91 -18.05 10.09
N ARG A 361 19.12 -18.56 9.80
CA ARG A 361 19.85 -19.47 10.68
C ARG A 361 20.63 -18.69 11.73
N THR A 362 20.59 -19.19 12.96
CA THR A 362 21.33 -18.65 14.10
C THR A 362 22.71 -19.29 14.17
N VAL A 363 23.73 -18.60 13.65
CA VAL A 363 25.11 -19.12 13.57
C VAL A 363 26.02 -18.40 14.56
N VAL A 364 26.88 -19.13 15.27
CA VAL A 364 27.86 -18.58 16.21
C VAL A 364 29.00 -17.89 15.47
N VAL A 365 29.22 -16.60 15.75
CA VAL A 365 30.29 -15.81 15.13
C VAL A 365 31.38 -15.42 16.13
N ASN A 366 31.08 -15.38 17.43
CA ASN A 366 32.09 -15.13 18.44
C ASN A 366 31.75 -15.84 19.76
N VAL A 367 32.77 -16.29 20.49
CA VAL A 367 32.67 -16.90 21.81
C VAL A 367 33.65 -16.17 22.73
N LYS A 368 33.13 -15.41 23.69
CA LYS A 368 33.94 -14.58 24.58
C LYS A 368 34.68 -15.45 25.60
N GLU A 369 35.99 -15.24 25.74
CA GLU A 369 36.81 -15.93 26.73
C GLU A 369 36.29 -15.79 28.17
N ASN A 370 36.59 -16.78 29.02
CA ASN A 370 36.19 -16.88 30.43
C ASN A 370 34.67 -16.97 30.71
N THR A 371 33.81 -16.96 29.69
CA THR A 371 32.35 -17.08 29.83
C THR A 371 31.84 -18.53 29.90
N SER A 372 30.55 -18.70 30.17
CA SER A 372 29.88 -20.01 30.17
C SER A 372 30.02 -20.75 28.85
N ALA A 373 29.95 -20.04 27.70
CA ALA A 373 30.13 -20.63 26.37
C ALA A 373 31.54 -21.18 26.13
N ALA A 374 32.57 -20.44 26.57
CA ALA A 374 33.95 -20.92 26.49
C ALA A 374 34.17 -22.18 27.35
N ARG A 375 33.56 -22.25 28.54
CA ARG A 375 33.62 -23.44 29.41
C ARG A 375 32.80 -24.62 28.88
N ALA A 376 31.75 -24.36 28.11
CA ALA A 376 30.94 -25.36 27.42
C ALA A 376 31.50 -25.77 26.05
N ASN A 377 32.71 -25.32 25.69
CA ASN A 377 33.37 -25.59 24.41
C ASN A 377 32.52 -25.26 23.16
N VAL A 378 31.77 -24.15 23.19
CA VAL A 378 31.08 -23.66 21.99
C VAL A 378 32.12 -23.27 20.93
N HIS A 379 31.97 -23.79 19.72
CA HIS A 379 32.80 -23.46 18.58
C HIS A 379 32.22 -22.28 17.78
N MET A 380 33.10 -21.53 17.11
CA MET A 380 32.70 -20.58 16.07
C MET A 380 32.21 -21.34 14.83
N ASP A 381 31.42 -20.66 14.00
CA ASP A 381 30.79 -21.18 12.76
C ASP A 381 29.78 -22.31 12.97
N SER A 382 29.55 -22.72 14.24
CA SER A 382 28.52 -23.65 14.64
C SER A 382 27.12 -23.06 14.45
N TRP A 383 26.22 -23.84 13.88
CA TRP A 383 24.82 -23.47 13.68
C TRP A 383 23.95 -24.11 14.76
N LEU A 384 23.10 -23.30 15.40
CA LEU A 384 22.15 -23.76 16.42
C LEU A 384 20.99 -24.51 15.78
N VAL A 385 20.80 -25.78 16.13
CA VAL A 385 19.77 -26.65 15.55
C VAL A 385 18.70 -27.10 16.55
N ALA A 386 18.99 -27.12 17.86
CA ALA A 386 18.01 -27.46 18.90
C ALA A 386 18.18 -26.67 20.20
N ILE A 387 17.09 -26.53 20.96
CA ILE A 387 17.07 -25.99 22.32
C ILE A 387 16.31 -26.97 23.21
N ASN A 388 16.93 -27.44 24.29
CA ASN A 388 16.38 -28.42 25.24
C ASN A 388 15.93 -29.75 24.60
N GLY A 389 16.40 -30.07 23.39
CA GLY A 389 16.00 -31.22 22.58
C GLY A 389 14.97 -30.90 21.50
N ASP A 390 14.31 -29.74 21.56
CA ASP A 390 13.34 -29.30 20.56
C ASP A 390 14.06 -28.66 19.35
N CYS A 391 13.69 -29.07 18.14
CA CYS A 391 14.29 -28.56 16.91
C CYS A 391 13.86 -27.11 16.64
N VAL A 392 14.84 -26.22 16.43
CA VAL A 392 14.60 -24.78 16.16
C VAL A 392 14.92 -24.36 14.73
N THR A 393 15.28 -25.29 13.84
CA THR A 393 15.63 -24.95 12.44
C THR A 393 14.44 -24.47 11.62
N GLN A 394 13.21 -24.78 12.06
CA GLN A 394 11.95 -24.31 11.47
C GLN A 394 11.61 -22.86 11.88
N LEU A 395 12.37 -22.29 12.81
CA LEU A 395 12.14 -20.96 13.37
C LEU A 395 13.05 -19.92 12.71
N THR A 396 12.56 -18.69 12.60
CA THR A 396 13.37 -17.53 12.22
C THR A 396 14.47 -17.30 13.25
N HIS A 397 15.49 -16.53 12.87
CA HIS A 397 16.58 -16.15 13.78
C HIS A 397 16.02 -15.44 15.02
N LYS A 398 15.01 -14.58 14.83
CA LYS A 398 14.36 -13.79 15.86
C LYS A 398 13.55 -14.64 16.85
N GLU A 399 12.74 -15.58 16.35
CA GLU A 399 12.04 -16.56 17.21
C GLU A 399 13.03 -17.39 18.03
N THR A 400 14.11 -17.86 17.39
CA THR A 400 15.17 -18.64 18.06
C THR A 400 15.80 -17.85 19.21
N LEU A 401 16.11 -16.57 18.99
CA LEU A 401 16.61 -15.67 20.04
C LEU A 401 15.59 -15.44 21.16
N GLN A 402 14.29 -15.29 20.83
CA GLN A 402 13.25 -15.14 21.83
C GLN A 402 13.11 -16.39 22.70
N LEU A 403 13.17 -17.60 22.14
CA LEU A 403 13.19 -18.84 22.92
C LEU A 403 14.39 -18.91 23.87
N ILE A 404 15.59 -18.51 23.41
CA ILE A 404 16.78 -18.43 24.29
C ILE A 404 16.53 -17.46 25.45
N GLN A 405 15.81 -16.36 25.23
CA GLN A 405 15.53 -15.34 26.25
C GLN A 405 14.45 -15.76 27.25
N THR A 406 13.41 -16.48 26.81
CA THR A 406 12.22 -16.79 27.63
C THR A 406 12.25 -18.15 28.30
N LEU A 407 12.93 -19.15 27.72
CA LEU A 407 12.93 -20.51 28.27
C LEU A 407 13.68 -20.60 29.62
N PRO A 408 13.18 -21.43 30.56
CA PRO A 408 13.78 -21.56 31.89
C PRO A 408 15.19 -22.17 31.82
N ARG A 409 16.09 -21.67 32.67
CA ARG A 409 17.48 -22.13 32.77
C ARG A 409 17.58 -23.35 33.70
N PRO A 410 18.51 -24.31 33.47
CA PRO A 410 19.54 -24.29 32.43
C PRO A 410 19.00 -24.61 31.03
N LEU A 411 19.56 -23.96 30.00
CA LEU A 411 19.30 -24.35 28.61
C LEU A 411 20.36 -25.33 28.12
N VAL A 412 19.95 -26.37 27.40
CA VAL A 412 20.83 -27.19 26.56
C VAL A 412 20.70 -26.70 25.13
N LEU A 413 21.77 -26.16 24.55
CA LEU A 413 21.80 -25.78 23.14
C LEU A 413 22.54 -26.85 22.33
N SER A 414 21.86 -27.44 21.35
CA SER A 414 22.47 -28.41 20.43
C SER A 414 22.94 -27.70 19.17
N PHE A 415 24.23 -27.79 18.91
CA PHE A 415 24.90 -27.17 17.79
C PHE A 415 25.34 -28.20 16.76
N CYS A 416 25.33 -27.80 15.50
CA CYS A 416 25.87 -28.54 14.37
C CYS A 416 27.14 -27.83 13.86
N CYS A 417 28.18 -28.61 13.55
CA CYS A 417 29.45 -28.13 12.97
C CYS A 417 29.44 -28.34 11.45
N PRO A 418 29.00 -27.36 10.65
CA PRO A 418 28.98 -27.50 9.20
C PRO A 418 30.41 -27.60 8.61
N PRO A 419 30.57 -28.16 7.40
CA PRO A 419 31.86 -28.16 6.70
C PRO A 419 32.40 -26.75 6.51
N GLY A 420 33.73 -26.57 6.57
CA GLY A 420 34.37 -25.25 6.46
C GLY A 420 34.13 -24.50 5.13
N THR A 421 33.57 -25.16 4.11
CA THR A 421 33.13 -24.55 2.84
C THR A 421 31.67 -24.09 2.86
N TRP A 422 30.84 -24.59 3.77
CA TRP A 422 29.40 -24.32 3.81
C TRP A 422 29.11 -22.89 4.25
N LEU A 423 29.69 -22.43 5.36
CA LEU A 423 29.42 -21.08 5.87
C LEU A 423 29.93 -19.98 4.91
N PRO A 424 31.12 -20.07 4.29
CA PRO A 424 31.53 -19.12 3.26
C PRO A 424 30.58 -19.08 2.06
N GLU A 425 30.08 -20.21 1.56
CA GLU A 425 29.12 -20.22 0.45
C GLU A 425 27.76 -19.67 0.88
N LEU A 426 27.27 -20.00 2.08
CA LEU A 426 26.03 -19.43 2.61
C LEU A 426 26.15 -17.90 2.83
N LYS A 427 27.28 -17.41 3.34
CA LYS A 427 27.56 -15.96 3.46
C LYS A 427 27.69 -15.27 2.10
N LYS A 428 28.21 -15.96 1.09
CA LYS A 428 28.25 -15.48 -0.30
C LYS A 428 26.85 -15.45 -0.94
N GLN A 429 25.97 -16.40 -0.60
CA GLN A 429 24.55 -16.32 -0.97
C GLN A 429 23.82 -15.21 -0.20
N LEU A 430 24.12 -14.99 1.09
CA LEU A 430 23.60 -13.86 1.87
C LEU A 430 24.04 -12.53 1.24
N ALA A 431 25.29 -12.39 0.81
CA ALA A 431 25.77 -11.24 0.05
C ALA A 431 25.14 -11.10 -1.35
N ARG A 432 24.42 -12.13 -1.85
CA ARG A 432 23.54 -12.00 -3.02
C ARG A 432 22.14 -11.49 -2.67
N ASN A 433 21.72 -11.67 -1.42
CA ASN A 433 20.38 -11.39 -0.92
C ASN A 433 20.31 -10.15 0.01
N VAL A 434 21.45 -9.60 0.42
CA VAL A 434 21.57 -8.52 1.41
C VAL A 434 22.57 -7.46 0.94
N ARG A 435 22.08 -6.20 0.93
CA ARG A 435 22.76 -4.95 0.52
C ARG A 435 23.13 -4.88 -0.96
N VAL A 436 22.43 -4.01 -1.67
CA VAL A 436 22.73 -3.59 -3.03
C VAL A 436 23.68 -2.37 -2.96
N PRO A 437 24.96 -2.48 -3.37
CA PRO A 437 25.85 -1.34 -3.42
C PRO A 437 25.55 -0.51 -4.67
N GLN A 438 24.90 0.64 -4.50
CA GLN A 438 24.47 1.50 -5.60
C GLN A 438 25.39 2.70 -5.77
N THR A 439 25.46 3.24 -6.99
CA THR A 439 26.13 4.51 -7.28
C THR A 439 25.09 5.53 -7.70
N HIS A 440 24.97 6.61 -6.92
CA HIS A 440 24.04 7.71 -7.16
C HIS A 440 24.81 8.95 -7.60
N THR A 441 24.36 9.61 -8.66
CA THR A 441 24.83 10.95 -9.01
C THR A 441 24.00 12.01 -8.29
N VAL A 442 24.44 12.45 -7.11
CA VAL A 442 23.88 13.60 -6.40
C VAL A 442 24.69 14.84 -6.77
N ALA A 443 24.03 15.91 -7.23
CA ALA A 443 24.69 17.14 -7.69
C ALA A 443 25.88 16.93 -8.67
N GLY A 444 25.82 15.88 -9.51
CA GLY A 444 26.87 15.52 -10.47
C GLY A 444 28.08 14.77 -9.88
N ARG A 445 28.11 14.46 -8.58
CA ARG A 445 29.11 13.57 -7.96
C ARG A 445 28.55 12.16 -7.83
N ALA A 446 29.31 11.17 -8.28
CA ALA A 446 28.96 9.77 -8.12
C ALA A 446 29.36 9.29 -6.72
N GLU A 447 28.39 9.18 -5.82
CA GLU A 447 28.55 8.65 -4.46
C GLU A 447 28.09 7.20 -4.40
N ARG A 448 28.87 6.35 -3.73
CA ARG A 448 28.52 4.94 -3.53
C ARG A 448 27.74 4.79 -2.22
N ILE A 449 26.47 4.44 -2.32
CA ILE A 449 25.57 4.26 -1.17
C ILE A 449 25.16 2.80 -1.13
N GLU A 450 25.40 2.12 0.00
CA GLU A 450 24.87 0.78 0.24
C GLU A 450 23.42 0.89 0.70
N ARG A 451 22.49 0.28 -0.03
CA ARG A 451 21.06 0.26 0.31
C ARG A 451 20.58 -1.17 0.51
N HIS A 452 19.61 -1.36 1.39
CA HIS A 452 18.93 -2.66 1.55
C HIS A 452 17.93 -2.94 0.42
N GLU A 453 17.68 -1.94 -0.45
CA GLU A 453 16.67 -1.97 -1.50
C GLU A 453 17.28 -1.80 -2.90
N ILE A 454 16.65 -2.43 -3.89
CA ILE A 454 16.85 -2.15 -5.32
C ILE A 454 16.13 -0.82 -5.62
N PHE A 455 16.88 0.29 -5.52
CA PHE A 455 16.34 1.61 -5.85
C PHE A 455 15.73 1.67 -7.25
N VAL A 456 14.55 2.28 -7.31
CA VAL A 456 13.87 2.67 -8.55
C VAL A 456 13.74 4.19 -8.58
N PRO A 457 14.16 4.87 -9.67
CA PRO A 457 13.91 6.30 -9.86
C PRO A 457 12.42 6.63 -9.74
N GLU A 458 12.10 7.79 -9.17
CA GLU A 458 10.73 8.26 -9.02
C GLU A 458 9.97 8.32 -10.37
N GLU A 459 10.64 8.76 -11.43
CA GLU A 459 10.10 8.77 -12.81
C GLU A 459 9.59 7.39 -13.25
N ASP A 460 10.30 6.31 -12.90
CA ASP A 460 9.94 4.93 -13.24
C ASP A 460 8.84 4.34 -12.31
N ARG A 461 8.59 4.99 -11.16
CA ARG A 461 7.50 4.65 -10.23
C ARG A 461 6.19 5.34 -10.61
N VAL A 462 6.24 6.60 -11.04
CA VAL A 462 5.05 7.43 -11.35
C VAL A 462 4.67 7.49 -12.84
N SER A 463 5.42 6.81 -13.71
CA SER A 463 5.16 6.75 -15.16
C SER A 463 5.31 5.34 -15.72
N PHE A 464 4.80 5.13 -16.93
CA PHE A 464 4.96 3.87 -17.65
C PHE A 464 6.33 3.70 -18.34
N LYS A 465 7.31 4.62 -18.18
CA LYS A 465 8.58 4.56 -18.92
C LYS A 465 9.40 3.28 -18.68
N ARG A 466 9.40 2.75 -17.45
CA ARG A 466 10.07 1.47 -17.17
C ARG A 466 9.42 0.31 -17.91
N PHE A 467 8.09 0.29 -17.94
CA PHE A 467 7.29 -0.68 -18.69
C PHE A 467 7.51 -0.52 -20.19
N GLU A 468 7.44 0.70 -20.73
CA GLU A 468 7.70 1.02 -22.14
C GLU A 468 9.06 0.49 -22.62
N ARG A 469 10.15 0.84 -21.90
CA ARG A 469 11.50 0.38 -22.23
C ARG A 469 11.59 -1.14 -22.21
N LYS A 470 10.94 -1.80 -21.23
CA LYS A 470 10.89 -3.26 -21.14
C LYS A 470 10.08 -3.89 -22.29
N LEU A 471 8.93 -3.32 -22.66
CA LEU A 471 8.07 -3.80 -23.74
C LEU A 471 8.74 -3.67 -25.12
N LEU A 472 9.32 -2.51 -25.41
CA LEU A 472 10.08 -2.28 -26.65
C LEU A 472 11.24 -3.26 -26.80
N GLN A 473 11.90 -3.64 -25.70
CA GLN A 473 12.93 -4.67 -25.67
C GLN A 473 12.33 -6.07 -25.91
N VAL A 474 11.32 -6.50 -25.13
CA VAL A 474 10.82 -7.88 -25.22
C VAL A 474 10.06 -8.19 -26.52
N LEU A 475 9.51 -7.17 -27.19
CA LEU A 475 8.95 -7.30 -28.54
C LEU A 475 9.99 -7.75 -29.59
N GLN A 476 11.29 -7.64 -29.30
CA GLN A 476 12.30 -8.26 -30.13
C GLN A 476 12.22 -9.79 -30.08
N TYR A 477 11.97 -10.37 -28.90
CA TYR A 477 11.96 -11.83 -28.68
C TYR A 477 10.60 -12.47 -28.94
N PHE A 478 9.52 -11.69 -28.92
CA PHE A 478 8.16 -12.20 -29.12
C PHE A 478 7.98 -12.90 -30.47
N PRO A 479 7.42 -14.12 -30.51
CA PRO A 479 6.99 -14.77 -31.75
C PRO A 479 5.99 -13.92 -32.54
N ASN A 480 5.88 -14.16 -33.84
CA ASN A 480 5.01 -13.36 -34.70
C ASN A 480 3.52 -13.48 -34.31
N ALA A 481 3.05 -14.69 -33.96
CA ALA A 481 1.66 -14.89 -33.52
C ALA A 481 1.34 -14.14 -32.20
N ALA A 482 2.27 -14.08 -31.25
CA ALA A 482 2.12 -13.29 -30.03
C ALA A 482 2.00 -11.78 -30.32
N CYS A 483 2.77 -11.26 -31.28
CA CYS A 483 2.61 -9.88 -31.77
C CYS A 483 1.27 -9.65 -32.48
N VAL A 484 0.78 -10.62 -33.27
CA VAL A 484 -0.52 -10.53 -33.96
C VAL A 484 -1.67 -10.50 -32.96
N MET A 485 -1.64 -11.36 -31.93
CA MET A 485 -2.62 -11.37 -30.84
C MET A 485 -2.68 -10.01 -30.12
N LEU A 486 -1.54 -9.49 -29.66
CA LEU A 486 -1.46 -8.17 -29.01
C LEU A 486 -1.98 -7.04 -29.90
N HIS A 487 -1.62 -7.04 -31.19
CA HIS A 487 -2.09 -6.05 -32.15
C HIS A 487 -3.61 -6.14 -32.35
N LYS A 488 -4.19 -7.35 -32.41
CA LYS A 488 -5.64 -7.55 -32.53
C LYS A 488 -6.39 -7.01 -31.32
N GLU A 489 -5.92 -7.32 -30.11
CA GLU A 489 -6.56 -6.86 -28.87
C GLU A 489 -6.44 -5.33 -28.69
N LEU A 490 -5.24 -4.76 -28.87
CA LEU A 490 -5.02 -3.31 -28.77
C LEU A 490 -5.68 -2.49 -29.89
N SER A 491 -6.16 -3.14 -30.96
CA SER A 491 -6.93 -2.49 -32.03
C SER A 491 -8.44 -2.38 -31.74
N LYS A 492 -8.94 -2.99 -30.66
CA LYS A 492 -10.36 -2.92 -30.27
C LYS A 492 -10.69 -1.55 -29.67
N GLN A 493 -11.47 -0.75 -30.39
CA GLN A 493 -11.88 0.58 -29.91
C GLN A 493 -13.01 0.50 -28.88
N GLY A 494 -12.68 0.72 -27.61
CA GLY A 494 -13.50 1.53 -26.69
C GLY A 494 -14.88 1.02 -26.26
N THR A 495 -14.96 -0.18 -25.67
CA THR A 495 -16.00 -0.56 -24.66
C THR A 495 -15.55 -1.65 -23.68
N ALA A 496 -14.54 -2.44 -24.03
CA ALA A 496 -14.01 -3.54 -23.23
C ALA A 496 -13.44 -3.08 -21.88
N THR A 497 -13.79 -3.78 -20.80
CA THR A 497 -13.07 -3.74 -19.51
C THR A 497 -11.74 -4.50 -19.63
N SER A 498 -10.88 -4.44 -18.60
CA SER A 498 -9.59 -5.14 -18.56
C SER A 498 -9.69 -6.68 -18.64
N ASP A 499 -10.86 -7.25 -18.33
CA ASP A 499 -11.12 -8.69 -18.40
C ASP A 499 -11.87 -9.13 -19.68
N ASP A 500 -12.32 -8.21 -20.52
CA ASP A 500 -13.07 -8.51 -21.76
C ASP A 500 -12.14 -8.86 -22.94
N VAL A 501 -11.13 -9.69 -22.65
CA VAL A 501 -10.21 -10.26 -23.64
C VAL A 501 -10.95 -11.35 -24.41
N ASP A 502 -10.79 -11.39 -25.73
CA ASP A 502 -11.41 -12.44 -26.56
C ASP A 502 -10.65 -13.75 -26.35
N ILE A 503 -11.03 -14.51 -25.33
CA ILE A 503 -10.41 -15.79 -24.93
C ILE A 503 -10.23 -16.69 -26.15
N LYS A 504 -11.23 -16.76 -27.03
CA LYS A 504 -11.17 -17.57 -28.25
C LYS A 504 -10.06 -17.10 -29.21
N ALA A 505 -9.89 -15.79 -29.39
CA ALA A 505 -8.79 -15.25 -30.17
C ALA A 505 -7.40 -15.55 -29.58
N VAL A 506 -7.32 -15.64 -28.25
CA VAL A 506 -6.09 -15.99 -27.54
C VAL A 506 -5.81 -17.49 -27.63
N ASP A 507 -6.84 -18.34 -27.54
CA ASP A 507 -6.74 -19.78 -27.79
C ASP A 507 -6.33 -20.08 -29.24
N ASP A 508 -6.95 -19.41 -30.22
CA ASP A 508 -6.60 -19.51 -31.64
C ASP A 508 -5.12 -19.14 -31.86
N ALA A 509 -4.64 -18.04 -31.26
CA ALA A 509 -3.23 -17.63 -31.32
C ALA A 509 -2.29 -18.60 -30.55
N GLY A 510 -2.77 -19.19 -29.45
CA GLY A 510 -2.07 -20.25 -28.71
C GLY A 510 -1.88 -21.51 -29.57
N HIS A 511 -2.91 -21.92 -30.31
CA HIS A 511 -2.83 -23.02 -31.26
C HIS A 511 -1.86 -22.72 -32.42
N GLU A 512 -1.84 -21.49 -32.95
CA GLU A 512 -0.86 -21.07 -33.96
C GLU A 512 0.59 -21.13 -33.42
N LEU A 513 0.85 -20.63 -32.20
CA LEU A 513 2.16 -20.70 -31.53
C LEU A 513 2.63 -22.15 -31.35
N LEU A 514 1.74 -23.03 -30.86
CA LEU A 514 2.04 -24.45 -30.68
C LEU A 514 2.36 -25.15 -32.00
N ALA A 515 1.62 -24.83 -33.07
CA ALA A 515 1.87 -25.36 -34.41
C ALA A 515 3.20 -24.85 -34.99
N GLU A 516 3.52 -23.56 -34.80
CA GLU A 516 4.80 -22.96 -35.20
C GLU A 516 5.96 -23.69 -34.49
N TRP A 517 5.92 -23.86 -33.17
CA TRP A 517 6.99 -24.52 -32.42
C TRP A 517 7.11 -26.03 -32.70
N ALA A 518 5.99 -26.74 -32.88
CA ALA A 518 5.99 -28.16 -33.22
C ALA A 518 6.50 -28.43 -34.66
N SER A 519 6.37 -27.46 -35.57
CA SER A 519 6.82 -27.61 -36.96
C SER A 519 8.35 -27.59 -37.14
N GLY A 520 9.10 -27.08 -36.15
CA GLY A 520 10.56 -26.98 -36.21
C GLY A 520 11.10 -26.01 -37.28
N THR A 521 10.23 -25.26 -37.98
CA THR A 521 10.66 -24.24 -38.93
C THR A 521 11.42 -23.14 -38.21
N SER A 522 12.61 -22.77 -38.69
CA SER A 522 13.31 -21.58 -38.19
C SER A 522 12.46 -20.35 -38.51
N PRO A 523 11.97 -19.59 -37.50
CA PRO A 523 11.18 -18.42 -37.78
C PRO A 523 12.05 -17.35 -38.45
N LEU A 524 11.40 -16.54 -39.27
CA LEU A 524 12.03 -15.66 -40.25
C LEU A 524 13.11 -14.76 -39.62
N VAL A 525 14.37 -15.05 -39.96
CA VAL A 525 15.52 -14.14 -39.74
C VAL A 525 15.40 -12.98 -40.74
N GLY A 526 14.49 -12.05 -40.47
CA GLY A 526 14.34 -10.83 -41.28
C GLY A 526 13.00 -10.12 -41.14
N ALA A 527 13.08 -8.79 -41.03
CA ALA A 527 12.01 -7.78 -41.03
C ALA A 527 10.94 -7.90 -39.93
N ALA A 528 10.53 -6.75 -39.37
CA ALA A 528 9.41 -6.70 -38.44
C ALA A 528 8.11 -7.03 -39.19
N CYS A 529 7.30 -7.95 -38.65
CA CYS A 529 5.95 -8.17 -39.17
C CYS A 529 5.08 -6.92 -38.93
N PRO A 530 4.02 -6.67 -39.74
CA PRO A 530 3.20 -5.46 -39.60
C PRO A 530 2.64 -5.25 -38.19
N ALA A 531 2.25 -6.34 -37.49
CA ALA A 531 1.82 -6.29 -36.11
C ALA A 531 2.94 -5.84 -35.14
N ARG A 532 4.16 -6.36 -35.27
CA ARG A 532 5.30 -5.92 -34.45
C ARG A 532 5.66 -4.45 -34.75
N ALA A 533 5.60 -4.02 -36.01
CA ALA A 533 5.85 -2.63 -36.39
C ALA A 533 4.79 -1.67 -35.79
N PHE A 534 3.51 -2.08 -35.77
CA PHE A 534 2.45 -1.34 -35.08
C PHE A 534 2.74 -1.22 -33.58
N LEU A 535 3.04 -2.34 -32.90
CA LEU A 535 3.31 -2.37 -31.46
C LEU A 535 4.52 -1.51 -31.09
N LEU A 536 5.64 -1.64 -31.81
CA LEU A 536 6.84 -0.85 -31.58
C LEU A 536 6.57 0.66 -31.68
N ASN A 537 5.79 1.10 -32.67
CA ASN A 537 5.40 2.50 -32.81
C ASN A 537 4.44 2.95 -31.70
N GLY A 538 3.43 2.14 -31.38
CA GLY A 538 2.41 2.46 -30.38
C GLY A 538 2.97 2.57 -28.95
N PHE A 539 3.87 1.66 -28.57
CA PHE A 539 4.53 1.71 -27.26
C PHE A 539 5.51 2.88 -27.15
N ALA A 540 6.29 3.16 -28.20
CA ALA A 540 7.18 4.32 -28.25
C ALA A 540 6.45 5.68 -28.27
N SER A 541 5.11 5.67 -28.32
CA SER A 541 4.25 6.85 -28.21
C SER A 541 3.22 6.72 -27.07
N LEU A 542 3.48 5.93 -26.01
CA LEU A 542 2.58 5.79 -24.86
C LEU A 542 2.21 7.15 -24.26
N GLU A 543 3.19 8.03 -24.00
CA GLU A 543 2.95 9.35 -23.42
C GLU A 543 2.05 10.27 -24.26
N SER A 544 1.89 10.03 -25.57
CA SER A 544 1.01 10.84 -26.43
C SER A 544 -0.45 10.42 -26.44
N HIS A 545 -0.81 9.32 -25.75
CA HIS A 545 -2.20 8.89 -25.59
C HIS A 545 -2.95 9.79 -24.59
N PRO A 546 -4.27 9.98 -24.73
CA PRO A 546 -5.04 10.92 -23.89
C PRO A 546 -5.07 10.56 -22.40
N ASP A 547 -4.90 9.27 -22.08
CA ASP A 547 -4.81 8.67 -20.75
C ASP A 547 -3.35 8.42 -20.30
N LYS A 548 -2.37 8.98 -21.02
CA LYS A 548 -0.93 8.71 -20.92
C LYS A 548 -0.55 7.23 -21.14
N GLY A 549 -1.40 6.47 -21.85
CA GLY A 549 -1.15 5.09 -22.24
C GLY A 549 -1.65 4.04 -21.25
N GLU A 550 -2.41 4.44 -20.22
CA GLU A 550 -2.94 3.53 -19.20
C GLU A 550 -3.73 2.35 -19.78
N PHE A 551 -4.71 2.61 -20.65
CA PHE A 551 -5.53 1.58 -21.30
C PHE A 551 -4.66 0.58 -22.06
N VAL A 552 -3.65 1.09 -22.80
CA VAL A 552 -2.70 0.26 -23.56
C VAL A 552 -1.89 -0.63 -22.62
N VAL A 553 -1.44 -0.11 -21.48
CA VAL A 553 -0.69 -0.87 -20.47
C VAL A 553 -1.56 -1.95 -19.82
N LEU A 554 -2.76 -1.60 -19.35
CA LEU A 554 -3.68 -2.55 -18.70
C LEU A 554 -4.11 -3.68 -19.65
N GLN A 555 -4.46 -3.35 -20.90
CA GLN A 555 -4.79 -4.35 -21.91
C GLN A 555 -3.58 -5.22 -22.30
N THR A 556 -2.38 -4.64 -22.38
CA THR A 556 -1.14 -5.40 -22.59
C THR A 556 -0.87 -6.38 -21.45
N LEU A 557 -1.04 -5.96 -20.19
CA LEU A 557 -0.90 -6.84 -19.02
C LEU A 557 -1.93 -7.98 -19.03
N SER A 558 -3.19 -7.70 -19.38
CA SER A 558 -4.21 -8.74 -19.53
C SER A 558 -3.87 -9.72 -20.65
N CYS A 559 -3.30 -9.26 -21.77
CA CYS A 559 -2.78 -10.16 -22.82
C CYS A 559 -1.56 -10.97 -22.35
N MET A 560 -0.65 -10.38 -21.56
CA MET A 560 0.50 -11.09 -20.97
C MET A 560 0.06 -12.18 -19.98
N ARG A 561 -1.01 -11.94 -19.20
CA ARG A 561 -1.63 -12.92 -18.28
C ARG A 561 -1.99 -14.19 -19.05
N HIS A 562 -2.72 -14.06 -20.15
CA HIS A 562 -3.14 -15.22 -20.94
C HIS A 562 -1.96 -15.93 -21.65
N LEU A 563 -0.98 -15.20 -22.19
CA LEU A 563 0.23 -15.82 -22.76
C LEU A 563 1.03 -16.62 -21.71
N ALA A 564 1.16 -16.11 -20.49
CA ALA A 564 1.83 -16.80 -19.40
C ALA A 564 1.08 -18.08 -19.01
N LEU A 565 -0.26 -18.04 -18.94
CA LEU A 565 -1.11 -19.20 -18.67
C LEU A 565 -0.95 -20.29 -19.75
N LEU A 566 -1.04 -19.94 -21.05
CA LEU A 566 -0.83 -20.88 -22.18
C LEU A 566 0.55 -21.58 -22.15
N CYS A 567 1.55 -20.92 -21.56
CA CYS A 567 2.90 -21.46 -21.41
C CYS A 567 3.09 -22.31 -20.15
N GLY A 568 2.23 -22.19 -19.14
CA GLY A 568 2.43 -22.78 -17.81
C GLY A 568 2.49 -24.30 -17.78
N ASP A 569 1.58 -24.98 -18.47
CA ASP A 569 1.27 -26.41 -18.27
C ASP A 569 2.41 -27.40 -18.58
N THR A 570 3.37 -27.01 -19.42
CA THR A 570 4.32 -27.93 -20.09
C THR A 570 5.74 -27.39 -20.19
N ALA A 571 6.04 -26.25 -19.56
CA ALA A 571 7.33 -25.57 -19.70
C ALA A 571 8.56 -26.31 -19.13
N ALA A 572 8.38 -27.46 -18.46
CA ALA A 572 9.46 -28.22 -17.85
C ALA A 572 9.66 -29.65 -18.40
N GLU A 573 8.97 -30.04 -19.48
CA GLU A 573 9.52 -31.09 -20.37
C GLU A 573 10.69 -30.47 -21.16
N SER A 574 11.77 -30.12 -20.46
CA SER A 574 12.84 -29.24 -20.95
C SER A 574 13.69 -29.83 -22.07
N GLU A 575 13.55 -31.13 -22.33
CA GLU A 575 14.14 -31.83 -23.48
C GLU A 575 13.35 -31.60 -24.79
N SER A 576 12.11 -31.11 -24.72
CA SER A 576 11.29 -30.81 -25.90
C SER A 576 11.50 -29.36 -26.40
N PRO A 577 11.68 -29.11 -27.71
CA PRO A 577 11.79 -27.75 -28.24
C PRO A 577 10.56 -26.88 -27.93
N VAL A 578 9.37 -27.46 -27.89
CA VAL A 578 8.11 -26.77 -27.57
C VAL A 578 8.06 -26.38 -26.09
N GLY A 579 8.46 -27.27 -25.18
CA GLY A 579 8.58 -26.98 -23.75
C GLY A 579 9.60 -25.88 -23.47
N HIS A 580 10.74 -25.90 -24.17
CA HIS A 580 11.74 -24.82 -24.08
C HIS A 580 11.18 -23.47 -24.55
N ALA A 581 10.51 -23.42 -25.70
CA ALA A 581 9.89 -22.20 -26.22
C ALA A 581 8.82 -21.61 -25.25
N LYS A 582 8.00 -22.47 -24.65
CA LYS A 582 7.05 -22.09 -23.58
C LYS A 582 7.76 -21.52 -22.36
N TRP A 583 8.83 -22.17 -21.87
CA TRP A 583 9.62 -21.68 -20.75
C TRP A 583 10.16 -20.27 -21.01
N LEU A 584 10.77 -20.06 -22.17
CA LEU A 584 11.29 -18.75 -22.56
C LEU A 584 10.19 -17.67 -22.59
N LEU A 585 9.04 -17.96 -23.20
CA LEU A 585 7.95 -16.99 -23.28
C LEU A 585 7.33 -16.67 -21.91
N LEU A 586 7.20 -17.66 -21.02
CA LEU A 586 6.78 -17.46 -19.62
C LEU A 586 7.75 -16.54 -18.87
N GLN A 587 9.06 -16.76 -18.98
CA GLN A 587 10.07 -15.90 -18.34
C GLN A 587 10.04 -14.46 -18.87
N ILE A 588 9.80 -14.27 -20.16
CA ILE A 588 9.64 -12.94 -20.74
C ILE A 588 8.38 -12.24 -20.19
N ALA A 589 7.25 -12.95 -20.08
CA ALA A 589 6.02 -12.41 -19.51
C ALA A 589 6.18 -12.04 -18.02
N LEU A 590 6.82 -12.89 -17.21
CA LEU A 590 7.10 -12.60 -15.79
C LEU A 590 8.03 -11.38 -15.62
N ASN A 591 9.01 -11.18 -16.49
CA ASN A 591 9.87 -9.99 -16.51
C ASN A 591 9.08 -8.70 -16.86
N VAL A 592 8.07 -8.79 -17.74
CA VAL A 592 7.14 -7.69 -18.00
C VAL A 592 6.32 -7.35 -16.75
N PHE A 593 5.79 -8.36 -16.04
CA PHE A 593 5.09 -8.14 -14.78
C PHE A 593 6.01 -7.58 -13.68
N GLU A 594 7.27 -8.03 -13.58
CA GLU A 594 8.26 -7.48 -12.64
C GLU A 594 8.56 -5.99 -12.91
N ALA A 595 8.58 -5.57 -14.18
CA ALA A 595 8.70 -4.17 -14.56
C ALA A 595 7.43 -3.35 -14.28
N ALA A 596 6.25 -3.95 -14.35
CA ALA A 596 4.95 -3.32 -14.08
C ALA A 596 4.62 -3.20 -12.57
N ALA A 597 5.04 -4.16 -11.75
CA ALA A 597 4.77 -4.23 -10.31
C ALA A 597 5.31 -3.01 -9.52
N VAL A 598 6.28 -2.32 -10.10
CA VAL A 598 6.98 -1.15 -9.54
C VAL A 598 6.20 0.18 -9.78
N ILE A 599 5.11 0.14 -10.54
CA ILE A 599 4.36 1.34 -10.95
C ILE A 599 3.29 1.67 -9.91
N GLU A 600 3.35 2.88 -9.37
CA GLU A 600 2.57 3.36 -8.23
C GLU A 600 1.23 3.96 -8.65
N LYS A 601 0.53 3.22 -9.51
CA LYS A 601 -0.81 3.56 -9.98
C LYS A 601 -1.76 2.45 -9.58
N SER A 602 -2.81 2.79 -8.83
CA SER A 602 -3.69 1.80 -8.22
C SER A 602 -4.45 0.93 -9.24
N THR A 603 -4.69 1.40 -10.45
CA THR A 603 -5.26 0.56 -11.52
C THR A 603 -4.26 -0.46 -12.09
N THR A 604 -2.96 -0.14 -12.04
CA THR A 604 -1.91 -0.96 -12.65
C THR A 604 -1.50 -2.10 -11.73
N TRP A 605 -1.27 -1.83 -10.45
CA TRP A 605 -0.85 -2.88 -9.51
C TRP A 605 -1.96 -3.91 -9.22
N ASP A 606 -3.23 -3.57 -9.40
CA ASP A 606 -4.38 -4.43 -9.13
C ASP A 606 -4.43 -5.51 -10.22
N VAL A 607 -4.35 -5.08 -11.48
CA VAL A 607 -4.19 -5.97 -12.65
C VAL A 607 -2.90 -6.81 -12.57
N VAL A 608 -1.80 -6.27 -12.05
CA VAL A 608 -0.56 -7.04 -11.83
C VAL A 608 -0.75 -8.11 -10.75
N VAL A 609 -1.39 -7.78 -9.62
CA VAL A 609 -1.71 -8.73 -8.55
C VAL A 609 -2.63 -9.82 -9.07
N GLU A 610 -3.77 -9.46 -9.67
CA GLU A 610 -4.73 -10.42 -10.25
C GLU A 610 -4.06 -11.34 -11.27
N SER A 611 -3.21 -10.79 -12.14
CA SER A 611 -2.49 -11.55 -13.16
C SER A 611 -1.47 -12.50 -12.56
N LEU A 612 -0.62 -12.02 -11.65
CA LEU A 612 0.39 -12.86 -11.02
C LEU A 612 -0.23 -13.91 -10.10
N VAL A 613 -1.35 -13.61 -9.42
CA VAL A 613 -2.14 -14.57 -8.64
C VAL A 613 -2.75 -15.64 -9.54
N ALA A 614 -3.33 -15.27 -10.68
CA ALA A 614 -3.89 -16.23 -11.64
C ALA A 614 -2.81 -17.16 -12.21
N ILE A 615 -1.66 -16.61 -12.61
CA ILE A 615 -0.49 -17.38 -13.07
C ILE A 615 0.00 -18.28 -11.94
N ALA A 616 0.25 -17.74 -10.75
CA ALA A 616 0.73 -18.46 -9.57
C ALA A 616 -0.16 -19.65 -9.17
N LYS A 617 -1.48 -19.56 -9.37
CA LYS A 617 -2.42 -20.68 -9.14
C LYS A 617 -2.42 -21.72 -10.25
N ALA A 618 -2.19 -21.33 -11.50
CA ALA A 618 -2.24 -22.23 -12.65
C ALA A 618 -0.93 -23.00 -12.92
N LEU A 619 0.24 -22.44 -12.56
CA LEU A 619 1.53 -23.08 -12.83
C LEU A 619 1.65 -24.44 -12.11
N PRO A 620 2.19 -25.51 -12.74
CA PRO A 620 2.58 -26.75 -12.06
C PRO A 620 3.67 -26.53 -11.00
N ASP A 621 3.73 -27.35 -9.94
CA ASP A 621 4.62 -27.13 -8.77
C ASP A 621 6.10 -26.94 -9.16
N HIS A 622 6.59 -27.76 -10.08
CA HIS A 622 7.98 -27.70 -10.54
C HIS A 622 8.30 -26.44 -11.36
N VAL A 623 7.32 -25.85 -12.07
CA VAL A 623 7.46 -24.53 -12.71
C VAL A 623 7.35 -23.43 -11.66
N PHE A 624 6.38 -23.57 -10.75
CA PHE A 624 6.10 -22.61 -9.69
C PHE A 624 7.32 -22.36 -8.80
N VAL A 625 7.90 -23.41 -8.20
CA VAL A 625 9.05 -23.33 -7.30
C VAL A 625 10.28 -22.70 -7.98
N ARG A 626 10.46 -22.98 -9.28
CA ARG A 626 11.57 -22.44 -10.10
C ARG A 626 11.34 -20.99 -10.58
N THR A 627 10.20 -20.37 -10.26
CA THR A 627 9.83 -19.03 -10.79
C THR A 627 9.29 -18.05 -9.75
N ILE A 628 8.15 -18.36 -9.13
CA ILE A 628 7.39 -17.41 -8.31
C ILE A 628 8.12 -17.04 -7.02
N PRO A 629 8.74 -17.95 -6.25
CA PRO A 629 9.49 -17.58 -5.04
C PRO A 629 10.65 -16.63 -5.32
N ALA A 630 11.38 -16.83 -6.43
CA ALA A 630 12.47 -15.94 -6.84
C ALA A 630 11.96 -14.56 -7.26
N LEU A 631 10.81 -14.48 -7.96
CA LEU A 631 10.15 -13.21 -8.29
C LEU A 631 9.73 -12.46 -7.01
N VAL A 632 9.10 -13.15 -6.06
CA VAL A 632 8.69 -12.61 -4.76
C VAL A 632 9.91 -12.10 -3.97
N ALA A 633 11.03 -12.83 -3.96
CA ALA A 633 12.27 -12.38 -3.33
C ALA A 633 12.74 -11.02 -3.87
N ARG A 634 12.75 -10.84 -5.20
CA ARG A 634 13.15 -9.59 -5.86
C ARG A 634 12.16 -8.46 -5.62
N LEU A 635 10.86 -8.73 -5.81
CA LEU A 635 9.79 -7.75 -5.57
C LEU A 635 9.81 -7.19 -4.14
N SER A 636 10.19 -8.01 -3.15
CA SER A 636 10.33 -7.58 -1.75
C SER A 636 11.41 -6.52 -1.50
N LEU A 637 12.43 -6.42 -2.37
CA LEU A 637 13.56 -5.52 -2.21
C LEU A 637 13.47 -4.26 -3.07
N TYR A 638 12.56 -4.14 -4.02
CA TYR A 638 12.43 -2.89 -4.79
C TYR A 638 11.96 -1.73 -3.91
N SER A 639 12.54 -0.54 -4.11
CA SER A 639 12.21 0.67 -3.33
C SER A 639 10.84 1.29 -3.66
N SER A 640 9.97 0.54 -4.36
CA SER A 640 8.60 0.94 -4.62
C SER A 640 7.68 0.21 -3.64
N PRO A 641 6.84 0.93 -2.88
CA PRO A 641 5.77 0.33 -2.10
C PRO A 641 4.88 -0.61 -2.93
N SER A 642 4.66 -0.31 -4.22
CA SER A 642 3.79 -1.15 -5.07
C SER A 642 4.35 -2.55 -5.29
N SER A 643 5.64 -2.69 -5.60
CA SER A 643 6.26 -4.02 -5.77
C SER A 643 6.22 -4.84 -4.48
N ARG A 644 6.35 -4.18 -3.33
CA ARG A 644 6.26 -4.80 -2.01
C ARG A 644 4.83 -5.22 -1.65
N ILE A 645 3.83 -4.48 -2.12
CA ILE A 645 2.41 -4.86 -1.98
C ILE A 645 2.05 -6.02 -2.93
N VAL A 646 2.56 -6.05 -4.16
CA VAL A 646 2.47 -7.22 -5.05
C VAL A 646 3.11 -8.46 -4.39
N THR A 647 4.26 -8.28 -3.72
CA THR A 647 4.94 -9.35 -2.97
C THR A 647 4.02 -9.93 -1.89
N LEU A 648 3.40 -9.07 -1.07
CA LEU A 648 2.51 -9.47 0.02
C LEU A 648 1.27 -10.20 -0.49
N ALA A 649 0.68 -9.77 -1.61
CA ALA A 649 -0.49 -10.40 -2.21
C ALA A 649 -0.20 -11.82 -2.76
N LEU A 650 1.05 -12.11 -3.15
CA LEU A 650 1.44 -13.44 -3.60
C LEU A 650 1.80 -14.41 -2.46
N LEU A 651 2.04 -13.91 -1.24
CA LEU A 651 2.57 -14.75 -0.16
C LEU A 651 1.71 -15.96 0.21
N PRO A 652 0.38 -15.87 0.39
CA PRO A 652 -0.43 -17.03 0.77
C PRO A 652 -0.25 -18.23 -0.18
N ILE A 653 -0.31 -17.96 -1.50
CA ILE A 653 -0.14 -18.97 -2.56
C ILE A 653 1.30 -19.52 -2.58
N VAL A 654 2.30 -18.68 -2.30
CA VAL A 654 3.69 -19.15 -2.18
C VAL A 654 3.85 -20.06 -0.98
N TYR A 655 3.29 -19.72 0.18
CA TYR A 655 3.39 -20.57 1.38
C TYR A 655 2.69 -21.91 1.25
N GLU A 656 1.52 -21.96 0.61
CA GLU A 656 0.80 -23.21 0.33
C GLU A 656 1.66 -24.22 -0.47
N ARG A 657 2.60 -23.72 -1.29
CA ARG A 657 3.31 -24.48 -2.33
C ARG A 657 4.81 -24.61 -2.12
N VAL A 658 5.36 -24.18 -0.98
CA VAL A 658 6.79 -24.26 -0.66
C VAL A 658 7.04 -24.92 0.70
N THR A 659 8.19 -25.55 0.85
CA THR A 659 8.56 -26.32 2.05
C THR A 659 9.97 -25.98 2.53
N GLY A 660 10.36 -26.51 3.69
CA GLY A 660 11.71 -26.37 4.24
C GLY A 660 12.11 -24.91 4.51
N ASP A 661 13.40 -24.62 4.31
CA ASP A 661 14.05 -23.33 4.61
C ASP A 661 13.33 -22.11 4.00
N LEU A 662 12.69 -22.29 2.85
CA LEU A 662 12.01 -21.20 2.13
C LEU A 662 10.84 -20.65 2.93
N THR A 663 10.10 -21.49 3.65
CA THR A 663 9.04 -21.04 4.57
C THR A 663 9.58 -20.12 5.66
N VAL A 664 10.80 -20.38 6.16
CA VAL A 664 11.45 -19.56 7.19
C VAL A 664 11.96 -18.24 6.58
N GLN A 665 12.57 -18.27 5.38
CA GLN A 665 13.00 -17.04 4.68
C GLN A 665 11.83 -16.10 4.43
N LEU A 666 10.69 -16.63 4.00
CA LEU A 666 9.49 -15.85 3.75
C LEU A 666 8.91 -15.24 5.04
N ARG A 667 9.09 -15.86 6.22
CA ARG A 667 8.65 -15.29 7.50
C ARG A 667 9.58 -14.16 7.95
N GLY A 668 10.90 -14.31 7.76
CA GLY A 668 11.86 -13.22 7.94
C GLY A 668 11.60 -12.05 6.97
N MET A 669 11.25 -12.34 5.71
CA MET A 669 10.86 -11.33 4.72
C MET A 669 9.57 -10.59 5.12
N PHE A 670 8.53 -11.31 5.56
CA PHE A 670 7.28 -10.71 6.00
C PHE A 670 7.45 -9.86 7.27
N ASP A 671 8.30 -10.27 8.23
CA ASP A 671 8.64 -9.43 9.39
C ASP A 671 9.25 -8.08 8.95
N ARG A 672 10.17 -8.08 7.96
CA ARG A 672 10.71 -6.85 7.38
C ARG A 672 9.64 -6.00 6.69
N LEU A 673 8.72 -6.60 5.94
CA LEU A 673 7.65 -5.87 5.22
C LEU A 673 6.57 -5.31 6.18
N LEU A 674 6.39 -5.89 7.37
CA LEU A 674 5.59 -5.29 8.45
C LEU A 674 6.32 -4.18 9.21
N GLN A 675 7.60 -3.92 8.91
CA GLN A 675 8.36 -2.78 9.42
C GLN A 675 8.75 -1.81 8.29
N ASP A 676 8.09 -1.90 7.13
CA ASP A 676 8.37 -1.06 5.97
C ASP A 676 8.06 0.41 6.26
N GLU A 677 8.90 1.33 5.78
CA GLU A 677 8.72 2.78 5.91
C GLU A 677 7.33 3.24 5.40
N ALA A 678 6.84 2.63 4.32
CA ALA A 678 5.56 3.01 3.72
C ALA A 678 4.36 2.33 4.46
N PRO A 679 3.46 3.10 5.11
CA PRO A 679 2.33 2.52 5.86
C PRO A 679 1.39 1.67 4.99
N LEU A 680 1.30 1.96 3.69
CA LEU A 680 0.53 1.15 2.74
C LEU A 680 1.02 -0.30 2.64
N VAL A 681 2.33 -0.53 2.77
CA VAL A 681 2.94 -1.88 2.73
C VAL A 681 2.61 -2.62 4.02
N ARG A 682 2.80 -1.97 5.18
CA ARG A 682 2.44 -2.54 6.49
C ARG A 682 0.94 -2.87 6.59
N ARG A 683 0.07 -1.99 6.05
CA ARG A 683 -1.37 -2.21 5.91
C ARG A 683 -1.72 -3.42 5.03
N ALA A 684 -1.00 -3.64 3.94
CA ALA A 684 -1.18 -4.84 3.11
C ALA A 684 -0.69 -6.11 3.83
N GLY A 685 0.37 -6.01 4.63
CA GLY A 685 0.82 -7.12 5.48
C GLY A 685 -0.22 -7.49 6.54
N ALA A 686 -0.79 -6.50 7.22
CA ALA A 686 -1.93 -6.66 8.13
C ALA A 686 -3.12 -7.35 7.46
N HIS A 687 -3.43 -6.97 6.22
CA HIS A 687 -4.56 -7.54 5.47
C HIS A 687 -4.40 -9.03 5.17
N ILE A 688 -3.20 -9.49 4.76
CA ILE A 688 -2.96 -10.89 4.37
C ILE A 688 -2.58 -11.81 5.54
N LEU A 689 -2.27 -11.25 6.72
CA LEU A 689 -1.86 -12.01 7.90
C LEU A 689 -2.86 -13.13 8.32
N PRO A 690 -4.20 -12.96 8.28
CA PRO A 690 -5.14 -14.03 8.61
C PRO A 690 -5.07 -15.22 7.65
N GLU A 691 -4.99 -14.96 6.34
CA GLU A 691 -4.86 -16.00 5.32
C GLU A 691 -3.51 -16.70 5.42
N LEU A 692 -2.44 -15.94 5.69
CA LEU A 692 -1.12 -16.50 5.95
C LEU A 692 -1.10 -17.40 7.20
N ALA A 693 -1.80 -17.01 8.28
CA ALA A 693 -1.89 -17.80 9.50
C ALA A 693 -2.56 -19.17 9.29
N LEU A 694 -3.56 -19.25 8.40
CA LEU A 694 -4.19 -20.53 8.00
C LEU A 694 -3.18 -21.48 7.35
N HIS A 695 -2.37 -20.98 6.41
CA HIS A 695 -1.38 -21.80 5.69
C HIS A 695 -0.20 -22.24 6.56
N LEU A 696 0.24 -21.41 7.51
CA LEU A 696 1.38 -21.72 8.37
C LEU A 696 1.05 -22.72 9.50
N GLY A 697 -0.22 -22.84 9.90
CA GLY A 697 -0.66 -23.79 10.91
C GLY A 697 -0.29 -23.45 12.36
N PRO A 698 -0.46 -24.38 13.31
CA PRO A 698 -0.40 -24.07 14.74
C PRO A 698 1.00 -23.75 15.27
N ARG A 699 2.05 -24.33 14.68
CA ARG A 699 3.44 -24.20 15.17
C ARG A 699 3.98 -22.77 15.09
N THR A 700 3.48 -21.98 14.13
CA THR A 700 3.88 -20.59 13.92
C THR A 700 2.96 -19.59 14.61
N MET A 701 1.92 -20.02 15.34
CA MET A 701 0.99 -19.11 16.00
C MET A 701 1.69 -18.07 16.91
N PRO A 702 2.76 -18.39 17.67
CA PRO A 702 3.52 -17.38 18.40
C PRO A 702 4.09 -16.26 17.51
N TRP A 703 4.56 -16.60 16.31
CA TRP A 703 5.02 -15.63 15.31
C TRP A 703 3.85 -14.81 14.73
N THR A 704 2.72 -15.46 14.44
CA THR A 704 1.49 -14.77 13.98
C THR A 704 1.03 -13.73 15.00
N LEU A 705 1.01 -14.09 16.28
CA LEU A 705 0.68 -13.17 17.38
C LEU A 705 1.69 -12.02 17.46
N GLN A 706 2.99 -12.26 17.30
CA GLN A 706 3.99 -11.19 17.26
C GLN A 706 3.84 -10.26 16.04
N MET A 707 3.43 -10.78 14.88
CA MET A 707 3.15 -9.94 13.70
C MET A 707 1.90 -9.08 13.93
N LEU A 708 0.91 -9.64 14.62
CA LEU A 708 -0.32 -8.96 15.02
C LEU A 708 -0.04 -7.87 16.07
N GLU A 709 0.79 -8.13 17.08
CA GLU A 709 1.28 -7.15 18.07
C GLU A 709 1.86 -5.90 17.40
N LYS A 710 2.74 -6.07 16.40
CA LYS A 710 3.30 -4.92 15.64
C LYS A 710 2.25 -4.14 14.87
N THR A 711 1.30 -4.86 14.27
CA THR A 711 0.20 -4.26 13.50
C THR A 711 -0.73 -3.44 14.41
N VAL A 712 -0.98 -3.94 15.62
CA VAL A 712 -1.80 -3.30 16.65
C VAL A 712 -1.07 -2.14 17.33
N GLY A 713 0.26 -2.23 17.48
CA GLY A 713 1.12 -1.16 17.98
C GLY A 713 1.65 -0.21 16.91
N ASP A 714 1.14 -0.24 15.68
CA ASP A 714 1.69 0.56 14.58
C ASP A 714 1.47 2.07 14.80
N PRO A 715 2.45 2.94 14.51
CA PRO A 715 2.26 4.38 14.63
C PRO A 715 1.12 4.93 13.75
N SER A 716 0.80 4.29 12.61
CA SER A 716 -0.31 4.67 11.74
C SER A 716 -1.64 4.05 12.18
N ASP A 717 -2.59 4.92 12.48
CA ASP A 717 -4.03 4.67 12.59
C ASP A 717 -4.57 3.75 11.48
N LEU A 718 -4.20 4.00 10.21
CA LEU A 718 -4.65 3.22 9.06
C LEU A 718 -4.14 1.78 9.08
N VAL A 719 -2.99 1.51 9.71
CA VAL A 719 -2.46 0.16 9.90
C VAL A 719 -3.15 -0.50 11.10
N ARG A 720 -3.30 0.20 12.23
CA ARG A 720 -4.03 -0.32 13.41
C ARG A 720 -5.49 -0.66 13.10
N LEU A 721 -6.15 0.13 12.24
CA LEU A 721 -7.49 -0.14 11.71
C LEU A 721 -7.55 -1.48 10.95
N TYR A 722 -6.52 -1.81 10.17
CA TYR A 722 -6.39 -3.12 9.54
C TYR A 722 -5.97 -4.21 10.54
N GLY A 723 -5.25 -3.85 11.61
CA GLY A 723 -5.02 -4.70 12.78
C GLY A 723 -6.30 -5.24 13.39
N VAL A 724 -7.34 -4.41 13.56
CA VAL A 724 -8.68 -4.88 13.99
C VAL A 724 -9.20 -6.03 13.10
N LYS A 725 -9.14 -5.83 11.78
CA LYS A 725 -9.60 -6.82 10.79
C LYS A 725 -8.73 -8.08 10.82
N ALA A 726 -7.42 -7.92 11.06
CA ALA A 726 -6.50 -9.03 11.22
C ALA A 726 -6.82 -9.87 12.47
N ILE A 727 -7.13 -9.24 13.62
CA ILE A 727 -7.58 -9.97 14.82
C ILE A 727 -8.85 -10.75 14.53
N ALA A 728 -9.87 -10.12 13.94
CA ALA A 728 -11.14 -10.79 13.63
C ALA A 728 -10.96 -11.97 12.66
N GLY A 729 -10.18 -11.77 11.59
CA GLY A 729 -9.87 -12.83 10.62
C GLY A 729 -9.05 -13.98 11.21
N ILE A 730 -8.01 -13.70 11.99
CA ILE A 730 -7.22 -14.72 12.69
C ILE A 730 -8.12 -15.47 13.68
N GLY A 731 -8.92 -14.75 14.46
CA GLY A 731 -9.84 -15.31 15.44
C GLY A 731 -10.88 -16.26 14.82
N ALA A 732 -11.44 -15.90 13.66
CA ALA A 732 -12.32 -16.78 12.88
C ALA A 732 -11.58 -17.98 12.28
N ALA A 733 -10.30 -17.82 11.93
CA ALA A 733 -9.43 -18.90 11.45
C ALA A 733 -8.96 -19.86 12.57
N LEU A 734 -8.87 -19.41 13.84
CA LEU A 734 -8.28 -20.20 14.93
C LEU A 734 -8.83 -21.63 15.07
N PRO A 735 -10.15 -21.91 14.96
CA PRO A 735 -10.68 -23.28 15.03
C PRO A 735 -10.20 -24.21 13.91
N HIS A 736 -9.68 -23.67 12.80
CA HIS A 736 -9.09 -24.42 11.70
C HIS A 736 -7.57 -24.59 11.85
N ILE A 737 -6.92 -23.74 12.65
CA ILE A 737 -5.47 -23.78 12.91
C ILE A 737 -5.17 -24.62 14.18
N MET A 738 -5.99 -24.50 15.22
CA MET A 738 -5.82 -25.16 16.52
C MET A 738 -6.69 -26.41 16.62
N GLY A 739 -6.07 -27.59 16.68
CA GLY A 739 -6.79 -28.86 16.86
C GLY A 739 -7.19 -29.20 18.31
N GLU A 740 -6.62 -28.51 19.30
CA GLU A 740 -6.87 -28.75 20.73
C GLU A 740 -7.58 -27.55 21.38
N GLU A 741 -8.72 -27.79 22.04
CA GLU A 741 -9.53 -26.74 22.67
C GLU A 741 -8.78 -25.93 23.74
N ALA A 742 -7.87 -26.57 24.49
CA ALA A 742 -7.05 -25.88 25.48
C ALA A 742 -6.08 -24.88 24.83
N SER A 743 -5.44 -25.27 23.73
CA SER A 743 -4.55 -24.40 22.95
C SER A 743 -5.32 -23.28 22.28
N LEU A 744 -6.49 -23.59 21.68
CA LEU A 744 -7.42 -22.61 21.10
C LEU A 744 -7.85 -21.56 22.13
N HIS A 745 -8.26 -21.98 23.33
CA HIS A 745 -8.63 -21.08 24.41
C HIS A 745 -7.46 -20.20 24.85
N MET A 746 -6.25 -20.74 24.97
CA MET A 746 -5.06 -19.96 25.32
C MET A 746 -4.70 -18.93 24.24
N THR A 747 -4.75 -19.28 22.95
CA THR A 747 -4.51 -18.31 21.87
C THR A 747 -5.56 -17.21 21.86
N ARG A 748 -6.84 -17.52 22.11
CA ARG A 748 -7.89 -16.49 22.29
C ARG A 748 -7.59 -15.56 23.47
N LEU A 749 -7.12 -16.08 24.61
CA LEU A 749 -6.68 -15.25 25.74
C LEU A 749 -5.51 -14.32 25.39
N GLN A 750 -4.59 -14.75 24.50
CA GLN A 750 -3.50 -13.91 24.00
C GLN A 750 -3.98 -12.79 23.04
N LEU A 751 -5.13 -12.94 22.39
CA LEU A 751 -5.75 -11.87 21.60
C LEU A 751 -6.41 -10.79 22.46
N VAL A 752 -6.86 -11.10 23.68
CA VAL A 752 -7.58 -10.13 24.54
C VAL A 752 -6.79 -8.85 24.79
N PRO A 753 -5.50 -8.87 25.21
CA PRO A 753 -4.72 -7.64 25.40
C PRO A 753 -4.63 -6.75 24.14
N LEU A 754 -4.59 -7.36 22.95
CA LEU A 754 -4.52 -6.66 21.67
C LEU A 754 -5.87 -6.00 21.33
N ILE A 755 -6.98 -6.69 21.61
CA ILE A 755 -8.34 -6.14 21.49
C ILE A 755 -8.52 -4.97 22.47
N ASN A 756 -8.09 -5.13 23.72
CA ASN A 756 -8.20 -4.09 24.75
C ASN A 756 -7.52 -2.79 24.29
N ALA A 757 -6.29 -2.89 23.74
CA ALA A 757 -5.53 -1.75 23.24
C ALA A 757 -6.28 -0.99 22.12
N LEU A 758 -6.90 -1.72 21.18
CA LEU A 758 -7.67 -1.14 20.08
C LEU A 758 -9.04 -0.59 20.51
N VAL A 759 -9.67 -1.18 21.54
CA VAL A 759 -10.90 -0.63 22.13
C VAL A 759 -10.62 0.72 22.79
N SER A 760 -9.43 0.90 23.38
CA SER A 760 -8.96 2.16 23.95
C SER A 760 -8.06 2.98 23.02
N ASP A 761 -8.07 2.73 21.69
CA ASP A 761 -7.19 3.43 20.75
C ASP A 761 -7.42 4.94 20.81
N SER A 762 -6.37 5.75 20.65
CA SER A 762 -6.49 7.20 20.61
C SER A 762 -7.32 7.66 19.40
N ASP A 763 -7.21 6.97 18.26
CA ASP A 763 -7.96 7.29 17.06
C ASP A 763 -9.38 6.66 17.07
N TRP A 764 -10.38 7.51 16.86
CA TRP A 764 -11.78 7.11 16.87
C TRP A 764 -12.18 6.23 15.68
N GLN A 765 -11.45 6.27 14.56
CA GLN A 765 -11.69 5.40 13.40
C GLN A 765 -11.27 3.95 13.69
N VAL A 766 -10.20 3.75 14.46
CA VAL A 766 -9.81 2.41 14.94
C VAL A 766 -10.87 1.87 15.91
N ARG A 767 -11.31 2.69 16.88
CA ARG A 767 -12.42 2.32 17.79
C ARG A 767 -13.74 2.06 17.04
N LEU A 768 -14.05 2.85 16.01
CA LEU A 768 -15.20 2.60 15.13
C LEU A 768 -15.07 1.26 14.39
N GLN A 769 -13.89 0.92 13.88
CA GLN A 769 -13.65 -0.37 13.21
C GLN A 769 -13.74 -1.55 14.19
N ILE A 770 -13.35 -1.39 15.46
CA ILE A 770 -13.63 -2.37 16.52
C ILE A 770 -15.14 -2.59 16.67
N VAL A 771 -15.94 -1.53 16.72
CA VAL A 771 -17.42 -1.65 16.76
C VAL A 771 -17.96 -2.36 15.51
N THR A 772 -17.48 -2.01 14.32
CA THR A 772 -17.89 -2.66 13.06
C THR A 772 -17.63 -4.17 13.08
N SER A 773 -16.48 -4.56 13.64
CA SER A 773 -16.01 -5.96 13.68
C SER A 773 -16.50 -6.71 14.93
N MET A 774 -17.29 -6.07 15.79
CA MET A 774 -17.70 -6.63 17.09
C MET A 774 -18.49 -7.96 16.98
N PRO A 775 -19.41 -8.17 16.02
CA PRO A 775 -20.09 -9.46 15.86
C PRO A 775 -19.12 -10.59 15.49
N ASP A 776 -18.15 -10.30 14.63
CA ASP A 776 -17.10 -11.24 14.22
C ASP A 776 -16.16 -11.54 15.38
N LEU A 777 -15.77 -10.53 16.17
CA LEU A 777 -14.93 -10.68 17.36
C LEU A 777 -15.63 -11.49 18.45
N VAL A 778 -16.92 -11.25 18.71
CA VAL A 778 -17.74 -12.09 19.61
C VAL A 778 -17.67 -13.55 19.16
N SER A 779 -17.97 -13.81 17.88
CA SER A 779 -17.97 -15.16 17.30
C SER A 779 -16.59 -15.85 17.37
N ALA A 780 -15.53 -15.11 17.02
CA ALA A 780 -14.14 -15.58 17.02
C ALA A 780 -13.64 -15.96 18.42
N MET A 781 -13.94 -15.13 19.43
CA MET A 781 -13.49 -15.33 20.81
C MET A 781 -14.25 -16.44 21.54
N GLY A 782 -15.41 -16.84 21.00
CA GLY A 782 -16.19 -17.99 21.47
C GLY A 782 -16.90 -17.77 22.81
N PRO A 783 -17.71 -18.74 23.26
CA PRO A 783 -18.64 -18.55 24.38
C PRO A 783 -17.95 -18.21 25.71
N ALA A 784 -16.71 -18.69 25.92
CA ALA A 784 -15.95 -18.44 27.15
C ALA A 784 -15.45 -16.99 27.30
N LEU A 785 -15.34 -16.22 26.21
CA LEU A 785 -14.84 -14.84 26.19
C LEU A 785 -15.81 -13.83 25.56
N ALA A 786 -16.99 -14.30 25.14
CA ALA A 786 -18.05 -13.46 24.58
C ALA A 786 -18.51 -12.35 25.55
N GLU A 787 -18.50 -12.61 26.87
CA GLU A 787 -18.82 -11.59 27.88
C GLU A 787 -17.79 -10.46 27.92
N VAL A 788 -16.50 -10.78 27.74
CA VAL A 788 -15.42 -9.79 27.65
C VAL A 788 -15.61 -8.90 26.41
N MET A 789 -16.05 -9.47 25.28
CA MET A 789 -16.36 -8.68 24.07
C MET A 789 -17.61 -7.81 24.26
N LEU A 790 -18.62 -8.31 24.98
CA LEU A 790 -19.82 -7.55 25.33
C LEU A 790 -19.47 -6.35 26.23
N ASP A 791 -18.60 -6.52 27.23
CA ASP A 791 -18.15 -5.42 28.10
C ASP A 791 -17.43 -4.31 27.30
N HIS A 792 -16.57 -4.68 26.34
CA HIS A 792 -15.94 -3.71 25.44
C HIS A 792 -16.97 -2.97 24.56
N PHE A 793 -17.97 -3.67 24.02
CA PHE A 793 -19.08 -3.04 23.30
C PHE A 793 -19.86 -2.05 24.18
N LEU A 794 -20.18 -2.42 25.43
CA LEU A 794 -20.89 -1.56 26.38
C LEU A 794 -20.06 -0.34 26.83
N GLY A 795 -18.73 -0.43 26.77
CA GLY A 795 -17.82 0.71 26.86
C GLY A 795 -17.95 1.65 25.67
N LEU A 796 -17.83 1.12 24.45
CA LEU A 796 -17.88 1.88 23.19
C LEU A 796 -19.26 2.50 22.90
N VAL A 797 -20.34 1.96 23.47
CA VAL A 797 -21.67 2.63 23.51
C VAL A 797 -21.60 4.02 24.15
N LYS A 798 -20.62 4.27 25.03
CA LYS A 798 -20.42 5.54 25.74
C LYS A 798 -19.25 6.37 25.19
N ASP A 799 -18.75 6.04 24.00
CA ASP A 799 -17.59 6.72 23.39
C ASP A 799 -17.82 8.23 23.28
N VAL A 800 -16.76 9.02 23.48
CA VAL A 800 -16.79 10.48 23.33
C VAL A 800 -17.16 10.91 21.91
N ASN A 801 -16.71 10.17 20.90
CA ASN A 801 -16.97 10.46 19.50
C ASN A 801 -18.36 9.92 19.06
N MET A 802 -19.16 10.79 18.45
CA MET A 802 -20.53 10.46 18.05
C MET A 802 -20.60 9.44 16.90
N GLU A 803 -19.60 9.35 16.01
CA GLU A 803 -19.59 8.36 14.91
C GLU A 803 -19.40 6.93 15.45
N VAL A 804 -18.58 6.75 16.49
CA VAL A 804 -18.44 5.46 17.18
C VAL A 804 -19.79 5.06 17.79
N ARG A 805 -20.50 5.97 18.46
CA ARG A 805 -21.83 5.71 19.03
C ARG A 805 -22.92 5.48 17.96
N VAL A 806 -22.86 6.17 16.82
CA VAL A 806 -23.68 5.88 15.63
C VAL A 806 -23.44 4.46 15.15
N ASN A 807 -22.19 4.00 15.15
CA ASN A 807 -21.87 2.63 14.76
C ASN A 807 -22.36 1.60 15.79
N CYS A 808 -22.22 1.88 17.10
CA CYS A 808 -22.76 1.03 18.16
C CYS A 808 -24.28 0.83 18.02
N ALA A 809 -25.00 1.90 17.67
CA ALA A 809 -26.43 1.86 17.42
C ALA A 809 -26.82 0.97 16.22
N LYS A 810 -26.02 0.97 15.15
CA LYS A 810 -26.23 0.11 13.97
C LYS A 810 -25.93 -1.36 14.27
N VAL A 811 -24.81 -1.62 14.95
CA VAL A 811 -24.26 -2.99 15.08
C VAL A 811 -24.80 -3.74 16.31
N GLY A 812 -25.46 -3.07 17.26
CA GLY A 812 -25.90 -3.68 18.53
C GLY A 812 -26.80 -4.91 18.39
N PHE A 813 -27.70 -4.96 17.42
CA PHE A 813 -28.51 -6.17 17.17
C PHE A 813 -27.73 -7.28 16.46
N ALA A 814 -26.71 -6.96 15.66
CA ALA A 814 -25.80 -7.96 15.11
C ALA A 814 -24.89 -8.58 16.20
N VAL A 815 -24.46 -7.80 17.20
CA VAL A 815 -23.79 -8.32 18.42
C VAL A 815 -24.73 -9.25 19.19
N ALA A 816 -26.01 -8.88 19.34
CA ALA A 816 -27.01 -9.71 19.99
C ALA A 816 -27.25 -11.04 19.23
N LEU A 817 -27.30 -11.00 17.89
CA LEU A 817 -27.40 -12.20 17.05
C LEU A 817 -26.17 -13.10 17.21
N ALA A 818 -24.96 -12.55 17.19
CA ALA A 818 -23.73 -13.31 17.39
C ALA A 818 -23.69 -14.04 18.74
N LEU A 819 -24.14 -13.38 19.82
CA LEU A 819 -24.29 -13.99 21.14
C LEU A 819 -25.31 -15.14 21.16
N VAL A 820 -26.44 -15.00 20.46
CA VAL A 820 -27.47 -16.05 20.37
C VAL A 820 -26.97 -17.25 19.56
N VAL A 821 -26.26 -17.02 18.45
CA VAL A 821 -25.68 -18.09 17.61
C VAL A 821 -24.59 -18.86 18.38
N LEU A 822 -23.75 -18.18 19.17
CA LEU A 822 -22.72 -18.83 19.99
C LEU A 822 -23.27 -19.67 21.15
N ALA A 823 -24.50 -19.44 21.59
CA ALA A 823 -25.06 -20.09 22.77
C ALA A 823 -25.49 -21.55 22.51
N ASP A 824 -25.72 -21.90 21.24
CA ASP A 824 -26.12 -23.22 20.70
C ASP A 824 -27.25 -23.90 21.49
N ALA A 825 -26.93 -24.50 22.65
CA ALA A 825 -27.88 -25.16 23.53
C ALA A 825 -28.62 -24.24 24.55
N ASP A 826 -28.04 -23.10 24.96
CA ASP A 826 -28.64 -22.20 25.98
C ASP A 826 -29.06 -20.84 25.40
N ILE A 827 -29.94 -20.91 24.40
CA ILE A 827 -30.50 -19.77 23.68
C ILE A 827 -31.27 -18.83 24.64
N ASP A 828 -31.95 -19.35 25.66
CA ASP A 828 -32.72 -18.53 26.61
C ASP A 828 -31.82 -17.69 27.52
N ALA A 829 -30.68 -18.22 28.00
CA ALA A 829 -29.70 -17.40 28.73
C ALA A 829 -29.08 -16.32 27.83
N ALA A 830 -28.87 -16.60 26.53
CA ALA A 830 -28.40 -15.59 25.59
C ALA A 830 -29.43 -14.45 25.40
N PHE A 831 -30.71 -14.76 25.19
CA PHE A 831 -31.76 -13.75 25.11
C PHE A 831 -31.93 -12.97 26.42
N LEU A 832 -31.71 -13.60 27.58
CA LEU A 832 -31.65 -12.88 28.86
C LEU A 832 -30.51 -11.86 28.90
N LYS A 833 -29.30 -12.21 28.41
CA LYS A 833 -28.18 -11.26 28.29
C LYS A 833 -28.46 -10.13 27.29
N VAL A 834 -29.07 -10.43 26.14
CA VAL A 834 -29.52 -9.39 25.17
C VAL A 834 -30.47 -8.40 25.84
N THR A 835 -31.43 -8.91 26.63
CA THR A 835 -32.43 -8.10 27.33
C THR A 835 -31.87 -7.32 28.53
N ALA A 836 -30.90 -7.89 29.25
CA ALA A 836 -30.29 -7.29 30.43
C ALA A 836 -29.17 -6.29 30.13
N SER A 837 -28.48 -6.43 28.98
CA SER A 837 -27.28 -5.65 28.65
C SER A 837 -27.40 -4.85 27.35
N ILE A 838 -27.79 -5.48 26.23
CA ILE A 838 -27.79 -4.81 24.92
C ILE A 838 -28.99 -3.88 24.76
N LEU A 839 -30.21 -4.31 25.11
CA LEU A 839 -31.39 -3.46 25.01
C LEU A 839 -31.30 -2.19 25.89
N PRO A 840 -30.81 -2.23 27.15
CA PRO A 840 -30.56 -1.02 27.93
C PRO A 840 -29.48 -0.09 27.33
N ALA A 841 -28.46 -0.66 26.66
CA ALA A 841 -27.45 0.13 25.95
C ALA A 841 -28.04 0.85 24.73
N LEU A 842 -28.81 0.14 23.89
CA LEU A 842 -29.55 0.74 22.76
C LEU A 842 -30.60 1.75 23.23
N PHE A 843 -31.27 1.52 24.36
CA PHE A 843 -32.20 2.47 24.98
C PHE A 843 -31.51 3.73 25.51
N THR A 844 -30.24 3.62 25.92
CA THR A 844 -29.40 4.77 26.27
C THR A 844 -29.06 5.58 25.01
N LEU A 845 -28.66 4.91 23.92
CA LEU A 845 -28.41 5.55 22.62
C LEU A 845 -29.68 6.17 22.00
N ALA A 846 -30.87 5.61 22.25
CA ALA A 846 -32.16 6.19 21.90
C ALA A 846 -32.50 7.49 22.67
N LYS A 847 -31.63 7.90 23.60
CA LYS A 847 -31.71 9.17 24.35
C LYS A 847 -30.47 10.04 24.15
N ASP A 848 -29.58 9.67 23.23
CA ASP A 848 -28.33 10.41 22.95
C ASP A 848 -28.60 11.87 22.55
N PRO A 849 -27.80 12.85 23.01
CA PRO A 849 -27.94 14.23 22.56
C PRO A 849 -27.85 14.39 21.03
N CYS A 850 -27.05 13.56 20.34
CA CYS A 850 -26.89 13.58 18.89
C CYS A 850 -28.08 12.91 18.18
N VAL A 851 -28.75 13.67 17.30
CA VAL A 851 -29.86 13.16 16.48
C VAL A 851 -29.42 11.99 15.60
N SER A 852 -28.20 12.02 15.05
CA SER A 852 -27.66 10.95 14.20
C SER A 852 -27.57 9.61 14.92
N VAL A 853 -27.18 9.61 16.21
CA VAL A 853 -27.14 8.40 17.04
C VAL A 853 -28.55 7.86 17.26
N ARG A 854 -29.50 8.71 17.68
CA ARG A 854 -30.90 8.29 17.89
C ARG A 854 -31.55 7.78 16.61
N ARG A 855 -31.26 8.39 15.46
CA ARG A 855 -31.73 7.93 14.15
C ARG A 855 -31.12 6.58 13.78
N ALA A 856 -29.85 6.35 14.06
CA ALA A 856 -29.21 5.05 13.83
C ALA A 856 -29.85 3.92 14.66
N VAL A 857 -30.22 4.18 15.92
CA VAL A 857 -30.99 3.21 16.73
C VAL A 857 -32.37 2.99 16.12
N ALA A 858 -33.05 4.05 15.68
CA ALA A 858 -34.35 3.93 15.01
C ALA A 858 -34.31 3.07 13.73
N THR A 859 -33.21 3.12 12.96
CA THR A 859 -33.03 2.26 11.79
C THR A 859 -32.78 0.79 12.16
N SER A 860 -32.00 0.51 13.20
CA SER A 860 -31.64 -0.87 13.60
C SER A 860 -32.74 -1.62 14.37
N VAL A 861 -33.82 -0.94 14.78
CA VAL A 861 -35.00 -1.58 15.40
C VAL A 861 -35.56 -2.74 14.54
N GLY A 862 -35.44 -2.66 13.21
CA GLY A 862 -35.85 -3.74 12.30
C GLY A 862 -35.11 -5.06 12.56
N ASP A 863 -33.78 -4.99 12.65
CA ASP A 863 -32.91 -6.14 12.96
C ASP A 863 -33.28 -6.76 14.33
N GLY A 864 -33.69 -5.92 15.29
CA GLY A 864 -34.19 -6.36 16.59
C GLY A 864 -35.53 -7.10 16.52
N VAL A 865 -36.43 -6.69 15.62
CA VAL A 865 -37.71 -7.38 15.38
C VAL A 865 -37.47 -8.76 14.78
N ASP A 866 -36.56 -8.89 13.82
CA ASP A 866 -36.23 -10.19 13.22
C ASP A 866 -35.50 -11.12 14.21
N LEU A 867 -34.61 -10.59 15.06
CA LEU A 867 -33.91 -11.36 16.09
C LEU A 867 -34.85 -11.90 17.18
N LEU A 868 -35.81 -11.10 17.66
CA LEU A 868 -36.68 -11.46 18.78
C LEU A 868 -38.00 -12.11 18.33
N GLY A 869 -38.46 -11.78 17.13
CA GLY A 869 -39.71 -12.23 16.53
C GLY A 869 -40.94 -12.01 17.40
N LYS A 870 -42.02 -12.72 17.06
CA LYS A 870 -43.31 -12.64 17.79
C LYS A 870 -43.23 -13.12 19.24
N ALA A 871 -42.33 -14.06 19.53
CA ALA A 871 -42.24 -14.71 20.83
C ALA A 871 -41.56 -13.86 21.91
N ARG A 872 -40.62 -12.97 21.53
CA ARG A 872 -39.85 -12.13 22.47
C ARG A 872 -39.90 -10.63 22.15
N GLY A 873 -40.67 -10.23 21.12
CA GLY A 873 -40.77 -8.84 20.66
C GLY A 873 -41.31 -7.84 21.70
N GLU A 874 -41.97 -8.30 22.76
CA GLU A 874 -42.36 -7.45 23.90
C GLU A 874 -41.16 -6.68 24.52
N ALA A 875 -39.94 -7.23 24.44
CA ALA A 875 -38.75 -6.56 24.97
C ALA A 875 -38.41 -5.23 24.25
N LEU A 876 -38.84 -5.07 22.98
CA LEU A 876 -38.61 -3.85 22.19
C LEU A 876 -39.59 -2.71 22.50
N VAL A 877 -40.70 -3.01 23.21
CA VAL A 877 -41.79 -2.07 23.51
C VAL A 877 -41.27 -0.74 24.06
N SER A 878 -40.35 -0.78 25.01
CA SER A 878 -39.79 0.42 25.65
C SER A 878 -38.94 1.25 24.68
N LEU A 879 -38.08 0.61 23.89
CA LEU A 879 -37.20 1.22 22.91
C LEU A 879 -37.98 1.90 21.78
N ILE A 880 -38.94 1.17 21.20
CA ILE A 880 -39.81 1.69 20.14
C ILE A 880 -40.64 2.85 20.65
N SER A 881 -41.23 2.74 21.86
CA SER A 881 -42.00 3.83 22.47
C SER A 881 -41.16 5.09 22.72
N GLN A 882 -39.90 4.95 23.12
CA GLN A 882 -38.96 6.07 23.29
C GLN A 882 -38.69 6.79 21.95
N LEU A 883 -38.43 6.04 20.88
CA LEU A 883 -38.07 6.59 19.57
C LEU A 883 -39.28 7.16 18.80
N MET A 884 -40.46 6.54 18.89
CA MET A 884 -41.69 7.08 18.31
C MET A 884 -42.12 8.42 18.95
N ASN A 885 -41.66 8.69 20.18
CA ASN A 885 -41.88 9.94 20.89
C ASN A 885 -40.70 10.93 20.77
N ASP A 886 -39.70 10.68 19.92
CA ASP A 886 -38.55 11.57 19.76
C ASP A 886 -38.96 12.99 19.34
N LYS A 887 -38.15 14.01 19.67
CA LYS A 887 -38.43 15.39 19.24
C LYS A 887 -38.22 15.58 17.74
N ASP A 888 -37.33 14.80 17.14
CA ASP A 888 -37.02 14.87 15.72
C ASP A 888 -37.94 13.95 14.88
N LEU A 889 -38.50 14.49 13.79
CA LEU A 889 -39.44 13.75 12.95
C LEU A 889 -38.76 12.67 12.08
N LEU A 890 -37.49 12.84 11.73
CA LEU A 890 -36.75 11.85 10.93
C LEU A 890 -36.40 10.62 11.77
N VAL A 891 -36.15 10.79 13.08
CA VAL A 891 -36.01 9.64 14.00
C VAL A 891 -37.29 8.82 14.03
N ARG A 892 -38.46 9.45 14.20
CA ARG A 892 -39.76 8.77 14.16
C ARG A 892 -40.01 8.08 12.82
N GLN A 893 -39.68 8.74 11.72
CA GLN A 893 -39.78 8.19 10.36
C GLN A 893 -38.95 6.92 10.21
N SER A 894 -37.68 6.96 10.63
CA SER A 894 -36.79 5.79 10.55
C SER A 894 -37.31 4.59 11.33
N VAL A 895 -37.96 4.79 12.50
CA VAL A 895 -38.62 3.69 13.24
C VAL A 895 -39.73 3.06 12.41
N VAL A 896 -40.58 3.86 11.77
CA VAL A 896 -41.71 3.34 11.01
C VAL A 896 -41.26 2.63 9.73
N GLU A 897 -40.27 3.18 9.03
CA GLU A 897 -39.64 2.55 7.85
C GLU A 897 -38.98 1.22 8.23
N ALA A 898 -38.27 1.16 9.35
CA ALA A 898 -37.68 -0.09 9.85
C ALA A 898 -38.75 -1.14 10.22
N LEU A 899 -39.82 -0.73 10.91
CA LEU A 899 -40.91 -1.65 11.31
C LEU A 899 -41.82 -2.04 10.13
N ALA A 900 -41.86 -1.25 9.06
CA ALA A 900 -42.57 -1.58 7.82
C ALA A 900 -41.95 -2.77 7.10
N SER A 901 -40.62 -2.76 6.99
CA SER A 901 -39.86 -3.80 6.28
C SER A 901 -39.94 -5.17 6.95
N HIS A 902 -40.25 -5.22 8.25
CA HIS A 902 -40.28 -6.44 9.07
C HIS A 902 -41.68 -6.73 9.65
N CYS A 903 -42.75 -6.28 8.97
CA CYS A 903 -44.11 -6.32 9.49
C CYS A 903 -44.61 -7.73 9.84
N GLU A 904 -44.10 -8.76 9.15
CA GLU A 904 -44.50 -10.16 9.37
C GLU A 904 -44.04 -10.71 10.72
N SER A 905 -42.95 -10.17 11.26
CA SER A 905 -42.27 -10.60 12.49
C SER A 905 -42.76 -9.88 13.75
N LEU A 906 -43.56 -8.81 13.61
CA LEU A 906 -44.03 -7.97 14.72
C LEU A 906 -44.90 -8.76 15.74
N SER A 907 -44.63 -8.56 17.02
CA SER A 907 -45.53 -9.01 18.10
C SER A 907 -46.78 -8.12 18.21
N ASP A 908 -47.81 -8.61 18.89
CA ASP A 908 -49.06 -7.87 19.11
C ASP A 908 -48.84 -6.60 19.95
N ASP A 909 -47.94 -6.63 20.95
CA ASP A 909 -47.60 -5.46 21.76
C ASP A 909 -46.96 -4.34 20.94
N VAL A 910 -45.94 -4.68 20.13
CA VAL A 910 -45.29 -3.72 19.22
C VAL A 910 -46.29 -3.17 18.21
N THR A 911 -47.16 -4.03 17.67
CA THR A 911 -48.26 -3.63 16.79
C THR A 911 -49.21 -2.63 17.47
N SER A 912 -49.56 -2.83 18.73
CA SER A 912 -50.47 -1.95 19.47
C SER A 912 -49.90 -0.54 19.66
N ILE A 913 -48.59 -0.45 19.98
CA ILE A 913 -47.86 0.81 20.14
C ILE A 913 -47.72 1.53 18.81
N LEU A 914 -47.46 0.79 17.73
CA LEU A 914 -47.39 1.31 16.37
C LEU A 914 -48.72 1.95 15.94
N VAL A 915 -49.85 1.28 16.17
CA VAL A 915 -51.19 1.82 15.88
C VAL A 915 -51.47 3.09 16.69
N SER A 916 -51.21 3.07 18.00
CA SER A 916 -51.37 4.26 18.87
C SER A 916 -50.48 5.43 18.43
N SER A 917 -49.26 5.13 17.98
CA SER A 917 -48.32 6.12 17.47
C SER A 917 -48.78 6.69 16.13
N LEU A 918 -49.29 5.88 15.20
CA LEU A 918 -49.90 6.36 13.95
C LEU A 918 -51.08 7.29 14.20
N GLU A 919 -51.98 6.95 15.12
CA GLU A 919 -53.09 7.84 15.48
C GLU A 919 -52.60 9.19 16.00
N THR A 920 -51.52 9.18 16.77
CA THR A 920 -50.90 10.40 17.31
C THR A 920 -50.23 11.22 16.20
N LEU A 921 -49.51 10.58 15.27
CA LEU A 921 -48.89 11.24 14.12
C LEU A 921 -49.95 11.84 13.18
N ALA A 922 -51.01 11.08 12.89
CA ALA A 922 -52.14 11.49 12.04
C ALA A 922 -52.96 12.65 12.63
N LYS A 923 -52.99 12.81 13.95
CA LYS A 923 -53.62 13.96 14.64
C LYS A 923 -52.62 15.11 14.91
N GLY A 924 -51.37 15.00 14.43
CA GLY A 924 -50.30 15.96 14.68
C GLY A 924 -50.58 17.36 14.12
N ALA A 925 -50.25 18.39 14.92
CA ALA A 925 -50.43 19.80 14.51
C ALA A 925 -49.60 20.16 13.25
N VAL A 926 -48.37 19.62 13.15
CA VAL A 926 -47.49 19.82 12.00
C VAL A 926 -47.90 18.87 10.87
N TRP A 927 -48.19 19.41 9.69
CA TRP A 927 -48.68 18.62 8.55
C TRP A 927 -47.70 17.55 8.07
N ARG A 928 -46.38 17.78 8.18
CA ARG A 928 -45.36 16.77 7.85
C ARG A 928 -45.45 15.53 8.72
N THR A 929 -45.86 15.68 9.98
CA THR A 929 -46.12 14.55 10.89
C THR A 929 -47.31 13.72 10.42
N ARG A 930 -48.33 14.36 9.83
CA ARG A 930 -49.50 13.69 9.24
C ARG A 930 -49.19 13.06 7.89
N LEU A 931 -48.36 13.70 7.06
CA LEU A 931 -47.84 13.11 5.83
C LEU A 931 -47.07 11.82 6.14
N LEU A 932 -46.15 11.87 7.11
CA LEU A 932 -45.41 10.70 7.56
C LEU A 932 -46.35 9.55 7.99
N ALA A 933 -47.42 9.86 8.72
CA ALA A 933 -48.43 8.86 9.09
C ALA A 933 -49.09 8.20 7.87
N VAL A 934 -49.31 8.93 6.78
CA VAL A 934 -49.83 8.37 5.52
C VAL A 934 -48.79 7.50 4.81
N GLU A 935 -47.55 7.98 4.69
CA GLU A 935 -46.45 7.25 4.04
C GLU A 935 -46.17 5.93 4.77
N SER A 936 -46.29 5.95 6.10
CA SER A 936 -46.25 4.78 6.98
C SER A 936 -47.36 3.76 6.68
N ILE A 937 -48.61 4.23 6.60
CA ILE A 937 -49.78 3.42 6.27
C ILE A 937 -49.63 2.77 4.89
N ASP A 938 -49.12 3.52 3.91
CA ASP A 938 -48.92 3.04 2.54
C ASP A 938 -47.80 2.00 2.46
N ALA A 939 -46.70 2.19 3.21
CA ALA A 939 -45.63 1.20 3.33
C ALA A 939 -46.14 -0.12 3.94
N TRP A 940 -46.88 -0.06 5.05
CA TRP A 940 -47.45 -1.25 5.72
C TRP A 940 -48.55 -1.93 4.89
N ALA A 941 -49.35 -1.15 4.15
CA ALA A 941 -50.36 -1.73 3.27
C ALA A 941 -49.76 -2.41 2.03
N ARG A 942 -48.53 -2.02 1.62
CA ARG A 942 -47.77 -2.70 0.56
C ARG A 942 -47.06 -3.98 1.00
N SER A 943 -46.63 -4.09 2.25
CA SER A 943 -45.89 -5.27 2.74
C SER A 943 -46.79 -6.51 2.92
N GLY A 944 -48.11 -6.35 2.97
CA GLY A 944 -49.07 -7.41 2.58
C GLY A 944 -49.47 -8.42 3.65
N SER A 945 -48.87 -8.40 4.84
CA SER A 945 -49.18 -9.30 5.97
C SER A 945 -49.85 -8.56 7.13
N PRO A 946 -51.18 -8.36 7.10
CA PRO A 946 -51.89 -7.58 8.10
C PRO A 946 -52.18 -8.36 9.38
N SER A 947 -51.85 -7.78 10.54
CA SER A 947 -52.42 -8.22 11.81
C SER A 947 -53.88 -7.78 11.96
N GLN A 948 -54.64 -8.45 12.83
CA GLN A 948 -56.04 -8.08 13.08
C GLN A 948 -56.19 -6.63 13.59
N ALA A 949 -55.25 -6.18 14.43
CA ALA A 949 -55.21 -4.78 14.88
C ALA A 949 -54.94 -3.81 13.72
N MET A 950 -54.03 -4.12 12.80
CA MET A 950 -53.79 -3.28 11.62
C MET A 950 -55.06 -3.10 10.78
N LEU A 951 -55.80 -4.18 10.49
CA LEU A 951 -57.07 -4.11 9.74
C LEU A 951 -58.16 -3.30 10.45
N GLN A 952 -58.16 -3.29 11.79
CA GLN A 952 -59.16 -2.56 12.58
C GLN A 952 -58.96 -1.04 12.55
N TYR A 953 -57.70 -0.56 12.60
CA TYR A 953 -57.40 0.86 12.84
C TYR A 953 -56.86 1.60 11.62
N ILE A 954 -55.89 1.02 10.88
CA ILE A 954 -55.24 1.67 9.73
C ILE A 954 -56.24 2.22 8.70
N PRO A 955 -57.28 1.47 8.28
CA PRO A 955 -58.14 1.93 7.20
C PRO A 955 -58.98 3.15 7.61
N GLY A 956 -59.39 3.23 8.88
CA GLY A 956 -60.08 4.40 9.43
C GLY A 956 -59.19 5.65 9.48
N ILE A 957 -57.91 5.48 9.87
CA ILE A 957 -56.93 6.57 9.87
C ILE A 957 -56.72 7.10 8.44
N CYS A 958 -56.48 6.20 7.47
CA CYS A 958 -56.31 6.55 6.06
C CYS A 958 -57.52 7.32 5.49
N LEU A 959 -58.74 6.88 5.77
CA LEU A 959 -59.96 7.54 5.31
C LEU A 959 -60.13 8.94 5.92
N SER A 960 -59.76 9.14 7.18
CA SER A 960 -59.85 10.46 7.83
C SER A 960 -58.90 11.49 7.17
N LEU A 961 -57.70 11.07 6.78
CA LEU A 961 -56.68 11.93 6.18
C LEU A 961 -57.02 12.38 4.74
N LEU A 962 -58.01 11.77 4.08
CA LEU A 962 -58.59 12.29 2.82
C LEU A 962 -59.26 13.67 2.99
N THR A 963 -59.61 14.04 4.23
CA THR A 963 -60.23 15.34 4.55
C THR A 963 -59.25 16.38 5.11
N ASP A 964 -57.95 16.07 5.18
CA ASP A 964 -56.92 16.95 5.75
C ASP A 964 -56.94 18.37 5.14
N PRO A 965 -56.68 19.44 5.90
CA PRO A 965 -56.57 20.78 5.32
C PRO A 965 -55.45 20.93 4.27
N VAL A 966 -54.37 20.16 4.35
CA VAL A 966 -53.18 20.26 3.48
C VAL A 966 -53.29 19.33 2.27
N CYS A 967 -53.00 19.86 1.08
CA CYS A 967 -53.17 19.14 -0.18
C CYS A 967 -52.28 17.90 -0.28
N ASP A 968 -51.00 18.02 0.11
CA ASP A 968 -50.02 16.93 -0.01
C ASP A 968 -50.41 15.71 0.85
N VAL A 969 -50.92 15.96 2.07
CA VAL A 969 -51.46 14.89 2.94
C VAL A 969 -52.65 14.19 2.29
N ARG A 970 -53.58 14.94 1.67
CA ARG A 970 -54.73 14.36 0.96
C ARG A 970 -54.32 13.54 -0.28
N LEU A 971 -53.34 14.00 -1.05
CA LEU A 971 -52.84 13.30 -2.24
C LEU A 971 -52.07 12.03 -1.88
N ALA A 972 -51.26 12.08 -0.82
CA ALA A 972 -50.66 10.89 -0.23
C ALA A 972 -51.75 9.93 0.25
N ALA A 973 -52.78 10.40 0.96
CA ALA A 973 -53.82 9.54 1.53
C ALA A 973 -54.70 8.89 0.44
N ALA A 974 -54.94 9.61 -0.66
CA ALA A 974 -55.58 9.06 -1.85
C ALA A 974 -54.75 7.93 -2.50
N SER A 975 -53.42 8.07 -2.50
CA SER A 975 -52.48 7.08 -3.02
C SER A 975 -52.43 5.85 -2.11
N ALA A 976 -52.21 6.07 -0.81
CA ALA A 976 -52.19 5.06 0.24
C ALA A 976 -53.49 4.22 0.29
N LEU A 977 -54.64 4.83 0.03
CA LEU A 977 -55.93 4.13 0.00
C LEU A 977 -55.94 3.00 -1.05
N SER A 978 -55.18 3.11 -2.13
CA SER A 978 -55.11 2.04 -3.15
C SER A 978 -54.40 0.80 -2.61
N SER A 979 -53.35 0.98 -1.79
CA SER A 979 -52.67 -0.09 -1.06
C SER A 979 -53.58 -0.68 0.03
N VAL A 980 -54.22 0.18 0.84
CA VAL A 980 -55.16 -0.23 1.91
C VAL A 980 -56.38 -0.98 1.36
N ALA A 981 -56.91 -0.58 0.20
CA ALA A 981 -58.02 -1.25 -0.47
C ALA A 981 -57.66 -2.66 -0.95
N LYS A 982 -56.42 -2.88 -1.39
CA LYS A 982 -55.90 -4.24 -1.70
C LYS A 982 -55.80 -5.09 -0.43
N LEU A 983 -55.31 -4.51 0.66
CA LEU A 983 -55.14 -5.18 1.96
C LEU A 983 -56.47 -5.61 2.60
N CYS A 984 -57.49 -4.74 2.56
CA CYS A 984 -58.78 -4.97 3.24
C CYS A 984 -59.82 -5.71 2.38
N GLY A 985 -59.58 -5.84 1.08
CA GLY A 985 -60.45 -6.56 0.15
C GLY A 985 -61.75 -5.83 -0.26
N PRO A 986 -62.51 -6.42 -1.19
CA PRO A 986 -63.60 -5.74 -1.91
C PRO A 986 -64.80 -5.37 -1.03
N ASP A 987 -65.08 -6.14 0.03
CA ASP A 987 -66.19 -5.89 0.94
C ASP A 987 -65.96 -4.64 1.80
N TRP A 988 -64.73 -4.44 2.28
CA TRP A 988 -64.35 -3.22 2.98
C TRP A 988 -64.39 -2.00 2.04
N VAL A 989 -63.91 -2.16 0.80
CA VAL A 989 -64.00 -1.11 -0.23
C VAL A 989 -65.46 -0.73 -0.49
N ALA A 990 -66.37 -1.71 -0.56
CA ALA A 990 -67.81 -1.49 -0.74
C ALA A 990 -68.46 -0.72 0.42
N THR A 991 -68.15 -1.12 1.65
CA THR A 991 -68.85 -0.68 2.86
C THR A 991 -68.26 0.57 3.51
N SER A 992 -66.97 0.83 3.31
CA SER A 992 -66.24 1.95 3.95
C SER A 992 -65.70 2.94 2.93
N ALA A 993 -64.77 2.51 2.06
CA ALA A 993 -64.06 3.43 1.17
C ALA A 993 -64.98 4.18 0.20
N LEU A 994 -65.90 3.47 -0.46
CA LEU A 994 -66.88 4.09 -1.37
C LEU A 994 -67.88 5.00 -0.65
N VAL A 995 -68.22 4.72 0.60
CA VAL A 995 -69.11 5.58 1.40
C VAL A 995 -68.43 6.91 1.69
N THR A 996 -67.17 6.90 2.13
CA THR A 996 -66.37 8.12 2.32
C THR A 996 -66.17 8.87 0.99
N LEU A 997 -65.88 8.18 -0.11
CA LEU A 997 -65.73 8.83 -1.42
C LEU A 997 -67.03 9.52 -1.88
N ARG A 998 -68.20 8.91 -1.70
CA ARG A 998 -69.48 9.57 -2.00
C ARG A 998 -69.68 10.82 -1.14
N GLN A 999 -69.40 10.77 0.15
CA GLN A 999 -69.48 11.95 1.02
C GLN A 999 -68.57 13.09 0.54
N LEU A 1000 -67.34 12.80 0.09
CA LEU A 1000 -66.43 13.79 -0.50
C LEU A 1000 -66.95 14.39 -1.82
N LEU A 1001 -67.62 13.60 -2.66
CA LEU A 1001 -68.19 14.02 -3.95
C LEU A 1001 -69.55 14.76 -3.83
N GLU A 1002 -70.33 14.43 -2.81
CA GLU A 1002 -71.68 14.97 -2.58
C GLU A 1002 -71.65 16.22 -1.70
N ALA A 1003 -71.04 16.13 -0.51
CA ALA A 1003 -71.09 17.14 0.54
C ALA A 1003 -69.72 17.78 0.86
N GLY A 1004 -68.63 17.31 0.23
CA GLY A 1004 -67.29 17.87 0.42
C GLY A 1004 -67.13 19.28 -0.14
N THR A 1005 -66.19 20.03 0.44
CA THR A 1005 -65.68 21.28 -0.14
C THR A 1005 -65.05 21.03 -1.52
N THR A 1006 -64.85 22.07 -2.33
CA THR A 1006 -64.20 21.96 -3.65
C THR A 1006 -62.87 21.19 -3.62
N GLN A 1007 -62.06 21.36 -2.57
CA GLN A 1007 -60.79 20.64 -2.41
C GLN A 1007 -60.99 19.16 -2.08
N GLN A 1008 -62.00 18.83 -1.27
CA GLN A 1008 -62.39 17.46 -0.93
C GLN A 1008 -63.05 16.74 -2.12
N GLN A 1009 -63.86 17.44 -2.92
CA GLN A 1009 -64.41 16.94 -4.19
C GLN A 1009 -63.30 16.56 -5.18
N LEU A 1010 -62.30 17.44 -5.34
CA LEU A 1010 -61.11 17.14 -6.16
C LEU A 1010 -60.32 15.93 -5.62
N THR A 1011 -60.21 15.81 -4.30
CA THR A 1011 -59.57 14.66 -3.65
C THR A 1011 -60.36 13.38 -3.93
N GLY A 1012 -61.69 13.38 -3.73
CA GLY A 1012 -62.55 12.22 -4.02
C GLY A 1012 -62.51 11.79 -5.49
N LEU A 1013 -62.49 12.74 -6.44
CA LEU A 1013 -62.32 12.45 -7.86
C LEU A 1013 -60.93 11.86 -8.17
N PHE A 1014 -59.87 12.38 -7.54
CA PHE A 1014 -58.51 11.85 -7.69
C PHE A 1014 -58.39 10.42 -7.13
N THR A 1015 -58.86 10.18 -5.91
CA THR A 1015 -58.87 8.85 -5.29
C THR A 1015 -59.68 7.84 -6.10
N LEU A 1016 -60.87 8.22 -6.59
CA LEU A 1016 -61.66 7.38 -7.48
C LEU A 1016 -60.89 7.03 -8.77
N SER A 1017 -60.15 7.98 -9.33
CA SER A 1017 -59.30 7.74 -10.51
C SER A 1017 -58.20 6.70 -10.26
N LEU A 1018 -57.64 6.65 -9.05
CA LEU A 1018 -56.63 5.66 -8.65
C LEU A 1018 -57.25 4.27 -8.50
N LEU A 1019 -58.36 4.15 -7.74
CA LEU A 1019 -59.07 2.88 -7.56
C LEU A 1019 -59.56 2.27 -8.89
N LEU A 1020 -59.96 3.11 -9.85
CA LEU A 1020 -60.33 2.69 -11.21
C LEU A 1020 -59.13 2.18 -12.02
N ARG A 1021 -57.97 2.88 -11.97
CA ARG A 1021 -56.74 2.45 -12.66
C ARG A 1021 -56.21 1.11 -12.14
N GLU A 1022 -56.24 0.94 -10.82
CA GLU A 1022 -55.86 -0.29 -10.12
C GLU A 1022 -56.93 -1.40 -10.21
N LYS A 1023 -58.08 -1.15 -10.86
CA LYS A 1023 -59.21 -2.09 -11.04
C LYS A 1023 -59.75 -2.66 -9.71
N LEU A 1024 -59.73 -1.86 -8.65
CA LEU A 1024 -60.16 -2.26 -7.29
C LEU A 1024 -61.68 -2.16 -7.07
N LEU A 1025 -62.44 -1.78 -8.11
CA LEU A 1025 -63.89 -1.63 -8.08
C LEU A 1025 -64.55 -2.62 -9.04
N SER A 1026 -65.55 -3.35 -8.55
CA SER A 1026 -66.46 -4.14 -9.38
C SER A 1026 -67.36 -3.24 -10.23
N ARG A 1027 -67.91 -3.77 -11.33
CA ARG A 1027 -68.78 -3.01 -12.24
C ARG A 1027 -69.91 -2.29 -11.50
N VAL A 1028 -70.64 -3.00 -10.62
CA VAL A 1028 -71.76 -2.42 -9.83
C VAL A 1028 -71.31 -1.24 -8.96
N GLN A 1029 -70.10 -1.30 -8.39
CA GLN A 1029 -69.53 -0.20 -7.60
C GLN A 1029 -69.14 1.00 -8.47
N VAL A 1030 -68.61 0.75 -9.67
CA VAL A 1030 -68.33 1.81 -10.66
C VAL A 1030 -69.62 2.49 -11.09
N ASP A 1031 -70.60 1.73 -11.59
CA ASP A 1031 -71.89 2.23 -12.06
C ASP A 1031 -72.55 3.15 -11.01
N ALA A 1032 -72.51 2.74 -9.73
CA ALA A 1032 -73.06 3.46 -8.59
C ALA A 1032 -72.22 4.66 -8.09
N CYS A 1033 -71.14 5.02 -8.79
CA CYS A 1033 -70.37 6.25 -8.60
C CYS A 1033 -70.39 7.14 -9.85
N ILE A 1034 -70.40 6.54 -11.06
CA ILE A 1034 -70.35 7.29 -12.33
C ILE A 1034 -71.52 8.26 -12.51
N GLY A 1035 -72.73 7.93 -12.04
CA GLY A 1035 -73.86 8.86 -12.07
C GLY A 1035 -73.57 10.22 -11.41
N ARG A 1036 -72.90 10.21 -10.25
CA ARG A 1036 -72.50 11.44 -9.55
C ARG A 1036 -71.33 12.15 -10.25
N VAL A 1037 -70.37 11.41 -10.80
CA VAL A 1037 -69.26 12.00 -11.57
C VAL A 1037 -69.77 12.71 -12.83
N LEU A 1038 -70.75 12.12 -13.54
CA LEU A 1038 -71.43 12.75 -14.69
C LEU A 1038 -72.16 14.03 -14.30
N GLU A 1039 -72.87 14.04 -13.17
CA GLU A 1039 -73.51 15.24 -12.64
C GLU A 1039 -72.48 16.34 -12.34
N MET A 1040 -71.39 16.00 -11.64
CA MET A 1040 -70.31 16.94 -11.31
C MET A 1040 -69.61 17.48 -12.56
N ALA A 1041 -69.40 16.65 -13.58
CA ALA A 1041 -68.80 17.03 -14.87
C ALA A 1041 -69.66 18.03 -15.66
N ARG A 1042 -70.99 18.00 -15.48
CA ARG A 1042 -71.95 18.84 -16.21
C ARG A 1042 -72.41 20.08 -15.43
N VAL A 1043 -72.63 19.95 -14.13
CA VAL A 1043 -73.39 20.92 -13.30
C VAL A 1043 -72.50 21.69 -12.33
N SER A 1044 -71.30 21.20 -11.99
CA SER A 1044 -70.43 21.89 -11.03
C SER A 1044 -70.03 23.27 -11.51
N THR A 1045 -70.23 24.29 -10.67
CA THR A 1045 -69.81 25.67 -10.95
C THR A 1045 -68.29 25.82 -10.97
N THR A 1046 -67.54 24.89 -10.37
CA THR A 1046 -66.07 24.96 -10.30
C THR A 1046 -65.41 24.27 -11.49
N LEU A 1047 -64.62 25.04 -12.26
CA LEU A 1047 -63.83 24.59 -13.42
C LEU A 1047 -63.00 23.32 -13.12
N ASN A 1048 -62.15 23.36 -12.10
CA ASN A 1048 -61.26 22.26 -11.74
C ASN A 1048 -62.02 20.96 -11.45
N VAL A 1049 -63.20 21.05 -10.83
CA VAL A 1049 -64.05 19.89 -10.51
C VAL A 1049 -64.64 19.30 -11.79
N ARG A 1050 -65.10 20.13 -12.74
CA ARG A 1050 -65.58 19.65 -14.04
C ARG A 1050 -64.48 18.95 -14.84
N GLY A 1051 -63.33 19.60 -15.03
CA GLY A 1051 -62.18 19.02 -15.74
C GLY A 1051 -61.73 17.70 -15.11
N LYS A 1052 -61.55 17.69 -13.78
CA LYS A 1052 -61.16 16.46 -13.08
C LYS A 1052 -62.21 15.35 -13.21
N ALA A 1053 -63.50 15.68 -13.19
CA ALA A 1053 -64.56 14.70 -13.40
C ALA A 1053 -64.49 14.09 -14.81
N TRP A 1054 -64.26 14.89 -15.86
CA TRP A 1054 -64.02 14.38 -17.21
C TRP A 1054 -62.79 13.46 -17.30
N GLN A 1055 -61.70 13.77 -16.60
CA GLN A 1055 -60.53 12.88 -16.50
C GLN A 1055 -60.83 11.55 -15.79
N VAL A 1056 -61.79 11.50 -14.86
CA VAL A 1056 -62.27 10.24 -14.27
C VAL A 1056 -63.14 9.46 -15.25
N LEU A 1057 -64.07 10.15 -15.94
CA LEU A 1057 -64.97 9.54 -16.92
C LEU A 1057 -64.21 8.90 -18.09
N LEU A 1058 -63.06 9.45 -18.48
CA LEU A 1058 -62.15 8.88 -19.47
C LEU A 1058 -61.75 7.42 -19.13
N LEU A 1059 -61.59 7.09 -17.85
CA LEU A 1059 -61.17 5.75 -17.40
C LEU A 1059 -62.25 4.68 -17.53
N VAL A 1060 -63.51 5.06 -17.76
CA VAL A 1060 -64.66 4.14 -17.84
C VAL A 1060 -65.35 4.13 -19.21
N VAL A 1061 -64.75 4.77 -20.22
CA VAL A 1061 -65.27 4.84 -21.60
C VAL A 1061 -65.70 3.47 -22.13
N GLY A 1062 -64.85 2.45 -22.02
CA GLY A 1062 -65.13 1.10 -22.53
C GLY A 1062 -66.26 0.35 -21.81
N SER A 1063 -66.78 0.84 -20.69
CA SER A 1063 -67.92 0.24 -19.97
C SER A 1063 -69.18 1.11 -19.93
N HIS A 1064 -69.08 2.40 -20.27
CA HIS A 1064 -70.14 3.40 -20.11
C HIS A 1064 -70.39 4.26 -21.37
N ALA A 1065 -69.96 3.79 -22.55
CA ALA A 1065 -69.91 4.59 -23.79
C ALA A 1065 -71.20 5.34 -24.15
N GLU A 1066 -72.38 4.73 -24.02
CA GLU A 1066 -73.66 5.34 -24.43
C GLU A 1066 -74.04 6.56 -23.56
N ALA A 1067 -73.91 6.44 -22.24
CA ALA A 1067 -74.13 7.54 -21.31
C ALA A 1067 -73.12 8.68 -21.52
N LEU A 1068 -71.87 8.32 -21.85
CA LEU A 1068 -70.79 9.27 -22.11
C LEU A 1068 -70.97 10.01 -23.45
N ARG A 1069 -71.36 9.33 -24.54
CA ARG A 1069 -71.67 9.97 -25.84
C ARG A 1069 -72.72 11.08 -25.64
N THR A 1070 -73.78 10.79 -24.89
CA THR A 1070 -74.83 11.77 -24.57
C THR A 1070 -74.28 12.96 -23.77
N ALA A 1071 -73.53 12.69 -22.70
CA ALA A 1071 -72.97 13.74 -21.84
C ALA A 1071 -71.92 14.62 -22.56
N VAL A 1072 -71.11 14.04 -23.46
CA VAL A 1072 -70.09 14.77 -24.25
C VAL A 1072 -70.75 15.73 -25.22
N VAL A 1073 -71.78 15.31 -25.95
CA VAL A 1073 -72.53 16.17 -26.88
C VAL A 1073 -73.16 17.36 -26.15
N ASP A 1074 -73.80 17.12 -25.01
CA ASP A 1074 -74.38 18.17 -24.17
C ASP A 1074 -73.31 19.16 -23.66
N ALA A 1075 -72.14 18.66 -23.22
CA ALA A 1075 -71.13 19.47 -22.57
C ALA A 1075 -70.24 20.25 -23.55
N ILE A 1076 -69.84 19.67 -24.69
CA ILE A 1076 -68.86 20.27 -25.59
C ILE A 1076 -69.36 21.56 -26.26
N LEU A 1077 -70.68 21.67 -26.45
CA LEU A 1077 -71.35 22.85 -27.00
C LEU A 1077 -71.54 23.98 -25.97
N LEU A 1078 -71.56 23.65 -24.68
CA LEU A 1078 -71.85 24.57 -23.59
C LEU A 1078 -70.61 25.01 -22.79
N GLU A 1079 -69.58 24.17 -22.72
CA GLU A 1079 -68.36 24.46 -21.98
C GLU A 1079 -67.56 25.58 -22.66
N LYS A 1080 -67.22 26.61 -21.88
CA LYS A 1080 -66.51 27.82 -22.34
C LYS A 1080 -65.03 27.78 -22.00
N ASP A 1081 -64.66 27.00 -20.99
CA ASP A 1081 -63.29 26.87 -20.54
C ASP A 1081 -62.46 25.96 -21.47
N VAL A 1082 -61.23 26.38 -21.77
CA VAL A 1082 -60.36 25.69 -22.74
C VAL A 1082 -59.81 24.39 -22.18
N ASP A 1083 -59.46 24.35 -20.89
CA ASP A 1083 -58.88 23.17 -20.25
C ASP A 1083 -59.95 22.10 -20.00
N VAL A 1084 -61.14 22.50 -19.52
CA VAL A 1084 -62.26 21.55 -19.39
C VAL A 1084 -62.71 21.03 -20.77
N ARG A 1085 -62.73 21.88 -21.81
CA ARG A 1085 -63.05 21.43 -23.18
C ARG A 1085 -62.00 20.45 -23.73
N LYS A 1086 -60.73 20.59 -23.38
CA LYS A 1086 -59.66 19.63 -23.71
C LYS A 1086 -59.91 18.26 -23.04
N ASP A 1087 -60.31 18.24 -21.77
CA ASP A 1087 -60.67 17.00 -21.07
C ASP A 1087 -61.91 16.33 -21.69
N ILE A 1088 -62.93 17.11 -22.09
CA ILE A 1088 -64.12 16.60 -22.83
C ILE A 1088 -63.70 15.99 -24.19
N LEU A 1089 -62.84 16.67 -24.94
CA LEU A 1089 -62.33 16.19 -26.24
C LEU A 1089 -61.53 14.88 -26.10
N ALA A 1090 -60.78 14.69 -25.02
CA ALA A 1090 -60.09 13.44 -24.75
C ALA A 1090 -61.08 12.27 -24.55
N VAL A 1091 -62.20 12.50 -23.86
CA VAL A 1091 -63.29 11.51 -23.71
C VAL A 1091 -63.98 11.25 -25.05
N SER A 1092 -64.22 12.28 -25.87
CA SER A 1092 -64.76 12.12 -27.22
C SER A 1092 -63.87 11.24 -28.09
N ALA A 1093 -62.57 11.51 -28.15
CA ALA A 1093 -61.62 10.74 -28.94
C ALA A 1093 -61.54 9.27 -28.46
N ALA A 1094 -61.62 9.03 -27.16
CA ALA A 1094 -61.69 7.68 -26.61
C ALA A 1094 -63.00 6.95 -27.01
N LEU A 1095 -64.13 7.65 -27.09
CA LEU A 1095 -65.42 7.11 -27.56
C LEU A 1095 -65.46 6.87 -29.08
N ASP A 1096 -64.59 7.51 -29.86
CA ASP A 1096 -64.46 7.22 -31.30
C ASP A 1096 -63.56 5.99 -31.56
N THR A 1097 -62.75 5.60 -30.57
CA THR A 1097 -61.90 4.40 -30.61
C THR A 1097 -62.48 3.16 -29.90
N ALA A 1098 -63.61 3.31 -29.21
CA ALA A 1098 -64.28 2.27 -28.40
C ALA A 1098 -65.73 2.00 -28.87
#